data_AF-A0A3M1MQP6-F1
#
_entry.id   AF-A0A3M1MQP6-F1
#
_cell.length_a   1.000
_cell.length_b   1.000
_cell.length_c   1.000
_cell.angle_alpha   90.00
_cell.angle_beta   90.00
_cell.angle_gamma   90.00
#
_symmetry.space_group_name_H-M   'P 1'
#
loop_
_entity.id
_entity.type
_entity.pdbx_description
1 polymer ?
#
loop_
_entity_poly.entity_id
_entity_poly.type
_entity_poly.pdbx_seq_one_letter_code
_entity_poly.pdbx_strand_id
1 'polypeptide(L)'
;MQRVRRIDVIEQGQPLRFEDANSGRIQLYTTVADVFDLYATLVDSPHWDDFRFLRHWDVLEDAAKRREYDAHGCHELDLFLYFKDRPFFDAVVAPVLRNKLEKRLVDRWLLGQDIAPYAELWRMRRLNAVERMLLSRRVPALAAGTRRFLAEWSDAHPVSPEREQQLFEFALLRSQLAAPGMAGNMMGGEAGYGGMGGSGWSGLGDAMRLDEDAAAMAPAAPVPGRADANQERKMEELRLGRAAQPMEEVEGLFFGADRRALGQGRGRQLFRSLDQTREWAESNYYRLKLDQESSELVRPNAFWLEVFDGGTGPILPRHMHLPVNNFHEALLALAFIDLPFSAQPPHIEMQDGAATIECSSDAILLSERYEAADGATAENAPPIMVGHEIYLAEDDPQTARPVTERPLVRGVAYRSNVVISNPTAMPVVVDVLLQIPQGALPLEGTKAVRSVSIPLGPYETRQIEGAFYFPASGEFSMYGAQVSIAGRHVRGAPGRAVRVLDAPVIEDQDSWEYVADWAPPQRVLEFLRQANLHQIDLARMAFRMEDREFYNSALQILEQSGVFDAALWAYAVRHDDPPRIEQLLQHNEPFLQRLGSHLDSPLLQIIPEQRGWYEYLEYRPLVVARAHRLGAQREILNNRLREQYLRLMRVLAHQAVIAPAQRLQLSYYMLLQNRIAEAIQHFGRVDRQTIEPVASYDYMDAYLAMYRGDYERAGRLADAYSDHPSPRQRAMFAQVRMQLDQRRALLEGTELAAATELGMDPASRALTNQREVQQAEMARRNPALELEQSGGRLIAHLHNVEQIQIGFYEMDVELLFSRRPFATTQDAAAPIVQPNHRVEVDTIGQESLVIDIPPQLQHKNLIVEVQAAGIARRQLVTAGQLRVVLVEPYGRLQVTDARGGQPVVGAYVKVYARHRDGSEKFFKDGYTDLRGQFDYATLSTGDLDSVEEFSILVLDEELGPSIHQARPPAR
;
A
#
# COMPACT_ATOMS: atom_id res chain seq x y z
N MET A 1 27.38 -37.18 24.71
CA MET A 1 26.05 -36.94 24.15
C MET A 1 26.09 -35.61 23.42
N GLN A 2 25.76 -35.59 22.13
CA GLN A 2 25.64 -34.39 21.32
C GLN A 2 24.16 -34.03 21.20
N ARG A 3 23.84 -32.75 21.34
CA ARG A 3 22.50 -32.23 21.10
C ARG A 3 22.28 -32.19 19.59
N VAL A 4 21.34 -32.99 19.11
CA VAL A 4 20.97 -33.13 17.70
C VAL A 4 19.58 -32.54 17.52
N ARG A 5 19.46 -31.58 16.61
CA ARG A 5 18.19 -31.00 16.17
C ARG A 5 17.83 -31.63 14.84
N ARG A 6 16.59 -32.08 14.72
CA ARG A 6 16.15 -32.80 13.52
C ARG A 6 14.71 -32.44 13.18
N ILE A 7 14.46 -32.30 11.89
CA ILE A 7 13.12 -32.14 11.32
C ILE A 7 12.85 -33.36 10.45
N ASP A 8 11.87 -34.15 10.87
CA ASP A 8 11.44 -35.36 10.19
C ASP A 8 10.01 -35.20 9.67
N VAL A 9 9.72 -35.93 8.60
CA VAL A 9 8.38 -36.02 8.02
C VAL A 9 7.79 -37.38 8.41
N ILE A 10 6.55 -37.36 8.87
CA ILE A 10 5.77 -38.57 9.17
C ILE A 10 4.71 -38.68 8.08
N GLU A 11 4.89 -39.62 7.17
CA GLU A 11 3.89 -39.92 6.14
C GLU A 11 2.74 -40.73 6.74
N GLN A 12 1.54 -40.54 6.20
CA GLN A 12 0.33 -41.25 6.64
C GLN A 12 0.56 -42.77 6.69
N GLY A 13 0.34 -43.36 7.88
CA GLY A 13 0.48 -44.80 8.10
C GLY A 13 1.91 -45.33 8.17
N GLN A 14 2.92 -44.46 8.18
CA GLN A 14 4.32 -44.83 8.43
C GLN A 14 4.76 -44.31 9.81
N PRO A 15 4.79 -45.17 10.85
CA PRO A 15 5.18 -44.74 12.18
C PRO A 15 6.66 -44.37 12.23
N LEU A 16 6.97 -43.23 12.84
CA LEU A 16 8.34 -42.80 13.06
C LEU A 16 8.79 -43.23 14.45
N ARG A 17 9.83 -44.08 14.50
CA ARG A 17 10.44 -44.54 15.75
C ARG A 17 11.76 -43.83 16.01
N PHE A 18 11.97 -43.35 17.23
CA PHE A 18 13.26 -42.81 17.66
C PHE A 18 13.58 -43.23 19.10
N GLU A 19 14.88 -43.40 19.36
CA GLU A 19 15.43 -43.81 20.66
C GLU A 19 15.66 -42.60 21.58
N ASP A 20 15.81 -42.83 22.89
CA ASP A 20 16.07 -41.81 23.93
C ASP A 20 15.01 -40.69 24.05
N ALA A 21 13.75 -41.03 23.84
CA ALA A 21 12.61 -40.09 23.83
C ALA A 21 12.36 -39.35 25.16
N ASN A 22 12.91 -39.83 26.28
CA ASN A 22 12.74 -39.21 27.60
C ASN A 22 13.61 -37.97 27.83
N SER A 23 14.61 -37.72 26.98
CA SER A 23 15.59 -36.62 27.17
C SER A 23 15.40 -35.45 26.19
N GLY A 24 14.48 -35.58 25.23
CA GLY A 24 14.29 -34.64 24.14
C GLY A 24 13.02 -33.79 24.22
N ARG A 25 13.01 -32.69 23.48
CA ARG A 25 11.82 -31.87 23.22
C ARG A 25 11.29 -32.23 21.84
N ILE A 26 9.97 -32.40 21.71
CA ILE A 26 9.32 -32.66 20.43
C ILE A 26 8.17 -31.68 20.20
N GLN A 27 7.98 -31.27 18.96
CA GLN A 27 6.82 -30.50 18.52
C GLN A 27 6.30 -31.08 17.20
N LEU A 28 5.02 -31.44 17.18
CA LEU A 28 4.35 -31.98 16.00
C LEU A 28 3.50 -30.88 15.33
N TYR A 29 3.54 -30.87 13.99
CA TYR A 29 2.72 -30.04 13.12
C TYR A 29 1.89 -30.95 12.22
N THR A 30 0.59 -30.96 12.45
CA THR A 30 -0.36 -31.89 11.81
C THR A 30 -1.35 -31.20 10.90
N THR A 31 -1.51 -29.88 11.04
CA THR A 31 -2.50 -29.10 10.29
C THR A 31 -1.95 -27.80 9.73
N VAL A 32 -2.64 -27.23 8.75
CA VAL A 32 -2.36 -25.86 8.24
C VAL A 32 -2.45 -24.83 9.37
N ALA A 33 -3.42 -24.98 10.29
CA ALA A 33 -3.55 -24.12 11.46
C ALA A 33 -2.31 -24.17 12.37
N ASP A 34 -1.65 -25.33 12.46
CA ASP A 34 -0.43 -25.48 13.25
C ASP A 34 0.73 -24.65 12.71
N VAL A 35 0.89 -24.64 11.39
CA VAL A 35 1.92 -23.85 10.72
C VAL A 35 1.55 -22.36 10.70
N PHE A 36 0.27 -22.03 10.54
CA PHE A 36 -0.20 -20.64 10.66
C PHE A 36 0.16 -20.06 12.03
N ASP A 37 -0.09 -20.81 13.10
CA ASP A 37 0.23 -20.39 14.47
C ASP A 37 1.75 -20.26 14.70
N LEU A 38 2.56 -21.09 14.04
CA LEU A 38 4.02 -20.91 14.04
C LEU A 38 4.40 -19.58 13.40
N TYR A 39 3.92 -19.31 12.19
CA TYR A 39 4.25 -18.07 11.50
C TYR A 39 3.72 -16.83 12.23
N ALA A 40 2.60 -16.94 12.94
CA ALA A 40 2.12 -15.88 13.84
C ALA A 40 3.13 -15.48 14.94
N THR A 41 4.03 -16.40 15.34
CA THR A 41 5.08 -16.10 16.33
C THR A 41 6.39 -15.64 15.70
N LEU A 42 6.64 -16.02 14.44
CA LEU A 42 7.90 -15.75 13.74
C LEU A 42 7.88 -14.49 12.86
N VAL A 43 6.70 -14.12 12.36
CA VAL A 43 6.51 -13.00 11.44
C VAL A 43 5.97 -11.80 12.19
N ASP A 44 6.74 -10.71 12.17
CA ASP A 44 6.30 -9.42 12.70
C ASP A 44 5.56 -8.63 11.61
N SER A 45 4.22 -8.77 11.57
CA SER A 45 3.38 -8.00 10.66
C SER A 45 1.99 -7.78 11.23
N PRO A 46 1.47 -6.54 11.21
CA PRO A 46 0.10 -6.26 11.67
C PRO A 46 -0.96 -6.83 10.73
N HIS A 47 -0.58 -7.23 9.51
CA HIS A 47 -1.47 -7.82 8.52
C HIS A 47 -1.57 -9.34 8.61
N TRP A 48 -0.79 -10.01 9.47
CA TRP A 48 -0.87 -11.47 9.61
C TRP A 48 -2.26 -11.91 10.06
N ASP A 49 -2.83 -11.19 11.03
CA ASP A 49 -4.15 -11.49 11.59
C ASP A 49 -5.31 -11.25 10.61
N ASP A 50 -5.12 -10.45 9.56
CA ASP A 50 -6.10 -10.30 8.47
C ASP A 50 -6.40 -11.66 7.81
N PHE A 51 -5.46 -12.62 7.84
CA PHE A 51 -5.57 -13.94 7.22
C PHE A 51 -5.91 -15.07 8.18
N ARG A 52 -6.30 -14.77 9.43
CA ARG A 52 -6.62 -15.78 10.45
C ARG A 52 -7.71 -16.77 10.01
N PHE A 53 -8.59 -16.36 9.10
CA PHE A 53 -9.64 -17.20 8.52
C PHE A 53 -9.09 -18.42 7.77
N LEU A 54 -7.82 -18.40 7.32
CA LEU A 54 -7.17 -19.53 6.65
C LEU A 54 -7.03 -20.76 7.54
N ARG A 55 -6.97 -20.58 8.87
CA ARG A 55 -6.86 -21.68 9.85
C ARG A 55 -8.06 -22.63 9.80
N HIS A 56 -9.21 -22.13 9.38
CA HIS A 56 -10.49 -22.84 9.40
C HIS A 56 -11.26 -22.63 8.09
N TRP A 57 -10.54 -22.46 6.97
CA TRP A 57 -11.15 -22.20 5.66
C TRP A 57 -12.11 -23.30 5.22
N ASP A 58 -11.76 -24.56 5.49
CA ASP A 58 -12.53 -25.75 5.13
C ASP A 58 -13.94 -25.79 5.74
N VAL A 59 -14.11 -25.25 6.95
CA VAL A 59 -15.40 -25.21 7.66
C VAL A 59 -16.21 -23.94 7.41
N LEU A 60 -15.66 -22.96 6.67
CA LEU A 60 -16.42 -21.76 6.29
C LEU A 60 -17.52 -22.09 5.29
N GLU A 61 -18.71 -21.51 5.51
CA GLU A 61 -19.79 -21.53 4.52
C GLU A 61 -19.40 -20.75 3.25
N ASP A 62 -19.95 -21.14 2.09
CA ASP A 62 -19.62 -20.51 0.79
C ASP A 62 -19.82 -18.99 0.79
N ALA A 63 -20.86 -18.49 1.46
CA ALA A 63 -21.11 -17.06 1.59
C ALA A 63 -20.03 -16.34 2.41
N ALA A 64 -19.47 -16.97 3.44
CA ALA A 64 -18.36 -16.44 4.22
C ALA A 64 -17.07 -16.47 3.39
N LYS A 65 -16.76 -17.59 2.73
CA LYS A 65 -15.59 -17.72 1.82
C LYS A 65 -15.57 -16.62 0.76
N ARG A 66 -16.71 -16.32 0.13
CA ARG A 66 -16.84 -15.23 -0.86
C ARG A 66 -16.58 -13.85 -0.27
N ARG A 67 -16.97 -13.60 0.98
CA ARG A 67 -16.72 -12.32 1.67
C ARG A 67 -15.25 -12.16 2.01
N GLU A 68 -14.62 -13.20 2.57
CA GLU A 68 -13.18 -13.19 2.86
C GLU A 68 -12.37 -12.99 1.57
N TYR A 69 -12.72 -13.69 0.49
CA TYR A 69 -12.04 -13.52 -0.79
C TYR A 69 -12.24 -12.11 -1.40
N ASP A 70 -13.43 -11.54 -1.33
CA ASP A 70 -13.69 -10.17 -1.83
C ASP A 70 -12.89 -9.11 -1.05
N ALA A 71 -12.60 -9.36 0.24
CA ALA A 71 -11.83 -8.46 1.09
C ALA A 71 -10.31 -8.65 0.98
N HIS A 72 -9.84 -9.89 0.78
CA HIS A 72 -8.43 -10.26 0.91
C HIS A 72 -7.80 -10.85 -0.38
N GLY A 73 -8.50 -10.81 -1.51
CA GLY A 73 -7.99 -11.33 -2.80
C GLY A 73 -6.62 -10.77 -3.18
N CYS A 74 -5.64 -11.67 -3.32
CA CYS A 74 -4.24 -11.41 -3.66
C CYS A 74 -3.55 -12.72 -4.09
N HIS A 75 -2.34 -12.63 -4.66
CA HIS A 75 -1.59 -13.78 -5.18
C HIS A 75 -1.33 -14.87 -4.14
N GLU A 76 -1.08 -14.51 -2.89
CA GLU A 76 -0.87 -15.44 -1.78
C GLU A 76 -2.13 -16.26 -1.51
N LEU A 77 -3.27 -15.58 -1.40
CA LEU A 77 -4.57 -16.23 -1.20
C LEU A 77 -5.00 -17.03 -2.44
N ASP A 78 -4.76 -16.50 -3.64
CA ASP A 78 -5.11 -17.18 -4.89
C ASP A 78 -4.35 -18.49 -5.04
N LEU A 79 -3.03 -18.51 -4.73
CA LEU A 79 -2.22 -19.72 -4.70
C LEU A 79 -2.67 -20.68 -3.59
N PHE A 80 -2.95 -20.18 -2.39
CA PHE A 80 -3.49 -20.99 -1.31
C PHE A 80 -4.78 -21.70 -1.74
N LEU A 81 -5.74 -20.98 -2.30
CA LEU A 81 -7.01 -21.54 -2.76
C LEU A 81 -6.83 -22.49 -3.95
N TYR A 82 -5.88 -22.21 -4.85
CA TYR A 82 -5.56 -23.11 -5.95
C TYR A 82 -5.12 -24.51 -5.49
N PHE A 83 -4.30 -24.58 -4.43
CA PHE A 83 -3.80 -25.84 -3.88
C PHE A 83 -4.71 -26.47 -2.82
N LYS A 84 -5.39 -25.65 -2.00
CA LYS A 84 -6.16 -26.13 -0.83
C LYS A 84 -7.67 -26.23 -1.04
N ASP A 85 -8.25 -25.47 -1.97
CA ASP A 85 -9.69 -25.49 -2.27
C ASP A 85 -9.94 -25.25 -3.77
N ARG A 86 -9.50 -26.22 -4.58
CA ARG A 86 -9.58 -26.13 -6.03
C ARG A 86 -11.01 -25.88 -6.56
N PRO A 87 -12.07 -26.53 -6.02
CA PRO A 87 -13.45 -26.25 -6.43
C PRO A 87 -13.86 -24.78 -6.22
N PHE A 88 -13.52 -24.18 -5.07
CA PHE A 88 -13.80 -22.75 -4.84
C PHE A 88 -12.98 -21.88 -5.78
N PHE A 89 -11.70 -22.21 -5.99
CA PHE A 89 -10.83 -21.50 -6.92
C PHE A 89 -11.43 -21.44 -8.33
N ASP A 90 -11.82 -22.60 -8.90
CA ASP A 90 -12.35 -22.64 -10.27
C ASP A 90 -13.71 -21.93 -10.40
N ALA A 91 -14.54 -21.97 -9.35
CA ALA A 91 -15.87 -21.37 -9.34
C ALA A 91 -15.89 -19.85 -9.07
N VAL A 92 -14.93 -19.33 -8.28
CA VAL A 92 -14.93 -17.94 -7.80
C VAL A 92 -13.68 -17.18 -8.20
N VAL A 93 -12.50 -17.70 -7.88
CA VAL A 93 -11.21 -17.02 -8.07
C VAL A 93 -10.87 -16.90 -9.56
N ALA A 94 -10.89 -17.99 -10.31
CA ALA A 94 -10.52 -17.99 -11.73
C ALA A 94 -11.40 -17.03 -12.58
N PRO A 95 -12.74 -16.97 -12.42
CA PRO A 95 -13.56 -15.95 -13.08
C PRO A 95 -13.18 -14.50 -12.72
N VAL A 96 -12.78 -14.24 -11.48
CA VAL A 96 -12.31 -12.91 -11.04
C VAL A 96 -10.97 -12.58 -11.71
N LEU A 97 -10.00 -13.49 -11.67
CA LEU A 97 -8.69 -13.31 -12.30
C LEU A 97 -8.79 -13.11 -13.81
N ARG A 98 -9.71 -13.79 -14.50
CA ARG A 98 -9.95 -13.56 -15.95
C ARG A 98 -10.33 -12.11 -16.25
N ASN A 99 -11.05 -11.46 -15.34
CA ASN A 99 -11.49 -10.07 -15.47
C ASN A 99 -10.48 -9.04 -14.95
N LYS A 100 -9.28 -9.47 -14.52
CA LYS A 100 -8.17 -8.59 -14.19
C LYS A 100 -7.64 -7.90 -15.45
N LEU A 101 -7.43 -6.58 -15.38
CA LEU A 101 -6.92 -5.75 -16.47
C LEU A 101 -5.46 -6.08 -16.76
N GLU A 102 -4.61 -6.13 -15.73
CA GLU A 102 -3.17 -6.38 -15.84
C GLU A 102 -2.78 -7.70 -15.18
N LYS A 103 -2.82 -8.79 -15.96
CA LYS A 103 -2.44 -10.13 -15.48
C LYS A 103 -0.92 -10.28 -15.40
N ARG A 104 -0.42 -10.58 -14.21
CA ARG A 104 0.98 -10.91 -13.91
C ARG A 104 1.27 -12.39 -14.10
N LEU A 105 2.50 -12.81 -13.81
CA LEU A 105 2.93 -14.20 -13.97
C LEU A 105 2.05 -15.16 -13.17
N VAL A 106 1.79 -14.86 -11.89
CA VAL A 106 0.97 -15.71 -11.02
C VAL A 106 -0.46 -15.83 -11.57
N ASP A 107 -1.08 -14.72 -11.97
CA ASP A 107 -2.44 -14.73 -12.56
C ASP A 107 -2.49 -15.61 -13.83
N ARG A 108 -1.54 -15.42 -14.74
CA ARG A 108 -1.44 -16.19 -15.99
C ARG A 108 -1.17 -17.67 -15.72
N TRP A 109 -0.32 -17.94 -14.72
CA TRP A 109 -0.06 -19.29 -14.25
C TRP A 109 -1.38 -19.90 -13.75
N LEU A 110 -2.03 -19.30 -12.76
CA LEU A 110 -3.29 -19.80 -12.21
C LEU A 110 -4.39 -20.03 -13.27
N LEU A 111 -4.45 -19.21 -14.32
CA LEU A 111 -5.42 -19.31 -15.41
C LEU A 111 -5.06 -20.29 -16.54
N GLY A 112 -3.89 -20.94 -16.51
CA GLY A 112 -3.48 -21.83 -17.60
C GLY A 112 -3.02 -21.10 -18.87
N GLN A 113 -2.72 -19.80 -18.79
CA GLN A 113 -2.30 -18.99 -19.94
C GLN A 113 -0.80 -19.18 -20.24
N ASP A 114 -0.39 -18.74 -21.44
CA ASP A 114 1.01 -18.76 -21.84
C ASP A 114 1.84 -17.78 -20.99
N ILE A 115 2.93 -18.33 -20.43
CA ILE A 115 3.92 -17.60 -19.62
C ILE A 115 5.34 -17.73 -20.19
N ALA A 116 5.52 -18.36 -21.36
CA ALA A 116 6.80 -18.42 -22.05
C ALA A 116 7.48 -17.05 -22.24
N PRO A 117 6.76 -15.93 -22.45
CA PRO A 117 7.40 -14.61 -22.53
C PRO A 117 8.17 -14.21 -21.27
N TYR A 118 7.89 -14.78 -20.10
CA TYR A 118 8.65 -14.52 -18.87
C TYR A 118 9.99 -15.27 -18.80
N ALA A 119 10.26 -16.18 -19.75
CA ALA A 119 11.54 -16.88 -19.87
C ALA A 119 12.69 -15.99 -20.36
N GLU A 120 12.38 -14.81 -20.91
CA GLU A 120 13.39 -13.80 -21.25
C GLU A 120 14.18 -13.42 -19.99
N LEU A 121 15.51 -13.50 -20.06
CA LEU A 121 16.41 -13.36 -18.91
C LEU A 121 16.14 -12.09 -18.07
N TRP A 122 15.87 -10.95 -18.73
CA TRP A 122 15.59 -9.69 -18.03
C TRP A 122 14.26 -9.70 -17.27
N ARG A 123 13.23 -10.39 -17.77
CA ARG A 123 11.95 -10.58 -17.05
C ARG A 123 12.14 -11.58 -15.93
N MET A 124 12.77 -12.72 -16.23
CA MET A 124 13.06 -13.76 -15.26
C MET A 124 13.85 -13.22 -14.06
N ARG A 125 14.81 -12.32 -14.28
CA ARG A 125 15.57 -11.69 -13.19
C ARG A 125 14.73 -10.85 -12.23
N ARG A 126 13.60 -10.31 -12.69
CA ARG A 126 12.67 -9.52 -11.88
C ARG A 126 11.68 -10.38 -11.09
N LEU A 127 11.57 -11.68 -11.42
CA LEU A 127 10.72 -12.61 -10.71
C LEU A 127 11.35 -13.01 -9.37
N ASN A 128 10.52 -13.11 -8.34
CA ASN A 128 10.92 -13.69 -7.05
C ASN A 128 11.05 -15.22 -7.11
N ALA A 129 11.53 -15.85 -6.05
CA ALA A 129 11.79 -17.29 -6.03
C ALA A 129 10.55 -18.13 -6.41
N VAL A 130 9.38 -17.82 -5.84
CA VAL A 130 8.11 -18.52 -6.11
C VAL A 130 7.69 -18.34 -7.56
N GLU A 131 7.72 -17.12 -8.08
CA GLU A 131 7.35 -16.85 -9.47
C GLU A 131 8.26 -17.59 -10.47
N ARG A 132 9.57 -17.66 -10.21
CA ARG A 132 10.51 -18.44 -11.03
C ARG A 132 10.24 -19.94 -10.95
N MET A 133 9.88 -20.45 -9.77
CA MET A 133 9.48 -21.86 -9.61
C MET A 133 8.22 -22.13 -10.45
N LEU A 134 7.19 -21.30 -10.33
CA LEU A 134 5.95 -21.42 -11.11
C LEU A 134 6.21 -21.35 -12.61
N LEU A 135 7.08 -20.44 -13.07
CA LEU A 135 7.50 -20.35 -14.46
C LEU A 135 8.10 -21.67 -14.97
N SER A 136 9.07 -22.20 -14.24
CA SER A 136 9.79 -23.42 -14.63
C SER A 136 8.92 -24.68 -14.62
N ARG A 137 7.87 -24.73 -13.78
CA ARG A 137 6.87 -25.81 -13.79
C ARG A 137 6.08 -25.88 -15.11
N ARG A 138 6.00 -24.79 -15.89
CA ARG A 138 5.33 -24.76 -17.22
C ARG A 138 6.28 -24.61 -18.40
N VAL A 139 7.52 -24.21 -18.13
CA VAL A 139 8.58 -24.12 -19.12
C VAL A 139 9.70 -25.07 -18.68
N PRO A 140 9.58 -26.39 -18.96
CA PRO A 140 10.50 -27.41 -18.42
C PRO A 140 11.97 -27.15 -18.77
N ALA A 141 12.25 -26.46 -19.87
CA ALA A 141 13.60 -26.05 -20.27
C ALA A 141 14.30 -25.19 -19.21
N LEU A 142 13.56 -24.51 -18.33
CA LEU A 142 14.10 -23.68 -17.26
C LEU A 142 14.28 -24.44 -15.93
N ALA A 143 13.79 -25.67 -15.79
CA ALA A 143 13.78 -26.37 -14.50
C ALA A 143 15.20 -26.56 -13.91
N ALA A 144 16.16 -27.03 -14.72
CA ALA A 144 17.53 -27.21 -14.27
C ALA A 144 18.19 -25.88 -13.86
N GLY A 145 17.93 -24.81 -14.64
CA GLY A 145 18.41 -23.46 -14.35
C GLY A 145 17.82 -22.87 -13.07
N THR A 146 16.51 -22.97 -12.90
CA THR A 146 15.82 -22.50 -11.68
C THR A 146 16.30 -23.25 -10.44
N ARG A 147 16.47 -24.58 -10.52
CA ARG A 147 17.02 -25.37 -9.41
C ARG A 147 18.42 -24.91 -9.03
N ARG A 148 19.30 -24.74 -10.03
CA ARG A 148 20.66 -24.25 -9.86
C ARG A 148 20.66 -22.87 -9.20
N PHE A 149 19.86 -21.94 -9.70
CA PHE A 149 19.69 -20.62 -9.11
C PHE A 149 19.27 -20.68 -7.63
N LEU A 150 18.26 -21.48 -7.28
CA LEU A 150 17.79 -21.60 -5.90
C LEU A 150 18.89 -22.15 -4.97
N ALA A 151 19.60 -23.20 -5.42
CA ALA A 151 20.67 -23.82 -4.64
C ALA A 151 21.88 -22.89 -4.48
N GLU A 152 22.41 -22.37 -5.58
CA GLU A 152 23.60 -21.51 -5.57
C GLU A 152 23.37 -20.21 -4.82
N TRP A 153 22.18 -19.61 -4.93
CA TRP A 153 21.84 -18.41 -4.16
C TRP A 153 21.77 -18.71 -2.67
N SER A 154 21.15 -19.83 -2.28
CA SER A 154 21.04 -20.25 -0.87
C SER A 154 22.41 -20.54 -0.26
N ASP A 155 23.30 -21.20 -1.01
CA ASP A 155 24.67 -21.48 -0.59
C ASP A 155 25.53 -20.21 -0.48
N ALA A 156 25.28 -19.22 -1.34
CA ALA A 156 25.98 -17.93 -1.29
C ALA A 156 25.47 -17.00 -0.18
N HIS A 157 24.25 -17.24 0.33
CA HIS A 157 23.61 -16.43 1.37
C HIS A 157 23.06 -17.31 2.50
N PRO A 158 23.93 -18.06 3.21
CA PRO A 158 23.48 -18.95 4.28
C PRO A 158 22.86 -18.13 5.43
N VAL A 159 21.79 -18.67 6.01
CA VAL A 159 21.21 -18.13 7.25
C VAL A 159 22.26 -18.27 8.36
N SER A 160 22.41 -17.24 9.21
CA SER A 160 23.39 -17.35 10.30
C SER A 160 22.99 -18.48 11.26
N PRO A 161 23.96 -19.27 11.78
CA PRO A 161 23.66 -20.37 12.69
C PRO A 161 22.85 -19.95 13.92
N GLU A 162 23.07 -18.73 14.42
CA GLU A 162 22.32 -18.17 15.54
C GLU A 162 20.86 -17.90 15.18
N ARG A 163 20.60 -17.37 13.98
CA ARG A 163 19.24 -17.07 13.52
C ARG A 163 18.48 -18.36 13.26
N GLU A 164 19.11 -19.33 12.60
CA GLU A 164 18.52 -20.65 12.36
C GLU A 164 18.18 -21.34 13.69
N GLN A 165 19.10 -21.29 14.67
CA GLN A 165 18.83 -21.79 16.02
C GLN A 165 17.64 -21.10 16.68
N GLN A 166 17.55 -19.77 16.61
CA GLN A 166 16.41 -19.04 17.19
C GLN A 166 15.09 -19.48 16.57
N LEU A 167 15.01 -19.53 15.23
CA LEU A 167 13.82 -19.95 14.51
C LEU A 167 13.42 -21.39 14.86
N PHE A 168 14.39 -22.29 14.96
CA PHE A 168 14.15 -23.67 15.39
C PHE A 168 13.60 -23.76 16.82
N GLU A 169 14.17 -23.00 17.77
CA GLU A 169 13.72 -22.98 19.16
C GLU A 169 12.29 -22.43 19.30
N PHE A 170 11.96 -21.37 18.57
CA PHE A 170 10.59 -20.84 18.52
C PHE A 170 9.61 -21.87 17.97
N ALA A 171 10.00 -22.58 16.91
CA ALA A 171 9.20 -23.67 16.37
C ALA A 171 9.04 -24.83 17.37
N LEU A 172 10.01 -25.06 18.26
CA LEU A 172 9.94 -26.10 19.29
C LEU A 172 9.14 -25.67 20.56
N LEU A 173 8.94 -24.37 20.79
CA LEU A 173 8.33 -23.81 22.02
C LEU A 173 6.79 -23.81 22.03
N ARG A 174 6.12 -24.17 20.93
CA ARG A 174 4.65 -24.10 20.78
C ARG A 174 3.88 -24.87 21.86
N SER A 175 4.41 -25.95 22.44
CA SER A 175 3.68 -26.71 23.48
C SER A 175 3.56 -26.01 24.83
N GLN A 176 4.36 -24.98 25.14
CA GLN A 176 4.32 -24.31 26.45
C GLN A 176 3.32 -23.14 26.53
N LEU A 177 2.91 -22.59 25.39
CA LEU A 177 2.03 -21.41 25.33
C LEU A 177 0.55 -21.75 25.09
N ALA A 178 0.22 -22.99 24.69
CA ALA A 178 -1.10 -23.34 24.15
C ALA A 178 -1.92 -24.40 24.93
N ALA A 179 -1.48 -24.91 26.09
CA ALA A 179 -2.21 -25.97 26.81
C ALA A 179 -2.75 -25.54 28.20
N PRO A 180 -4.06 -25.32 28.35
CA PRO A 180 -4.73 -25.54 29.62
C PRO A 180 -5.07 -27.04 29.75
N GLY A 181 -4.32 -27.79 30.56
CA GLY A 181 -4.81 -29.11 31.03
C GLY A 181 -3.87 -30.31 31.08
N MET A 182 -2.55 -30.20 30.86
CA MET A 182 -1.61 -31.31 31.09
C MET A 182 -0.38 -30.88 31.88
N ALA A 183 -0.59 -30.59 33.17
CA ALA A 183 0.46 -30.48 34.18
C ALA A 183 0.08 -31.33 35.40
N GLY A 184 -0.11 -32.62 35.17
CA GLY A 184 -0.54 -33.58 36.18
C GLY A 184 0.24 -34.87 36.09
N ASN A 185 1.56 -34.79 36.30
CA ASN A 185 2.47 -35.83 36.81
C ASN A 185 3.85 -35.68 36.18
N MET A 186 4.71 -34.91 36.83
CA MET A 186 6.15 -35.19 37.01
C MET A 186 6.79 -33.93 37.59
N MET A 187 6.86 -33.86 38.92
CA MET A 187 7.89 -33.17 39.71
C MET A 187 7.43 -33.19 41.18
N GLY A 188 7.74 -34.28 41.87
CA GLY A 188 7.88 -34.26 43.32
C GLY A 188 9.29 -33.77 43.64
N GLY A 189 9.39 -32.66 44.37
CA GLY A 189 10.68 -32.07 44.76
C GLY A 189 10.49 -30.63 45.22
N GLU A 190 10.10 -30.46 46.48
CA GLU A 190 9.96 -29.17 47.15
C GLU A 190 11.27 -28.35 47.13
N ALA A 191 11.19 -27.12 46.62
CA ALA A 191 11.92 -25.98 47.16
C ALA A 191 11.11 -24.71 46.84
N GLY A 192 10.62 -24.06 47.89
CA GLY A 192 9.56 -23.06 47.81
C GLY A 192 9.96 -21.73 47.18
N TYR A 193 9.01 -21.14 46.46
CA TYR A 193 8.92 -19.70 46.26
C TYR A 193 7.46 -19.26 46.40
N GLY A 194 7.25 -18.30 47.31
CA GLY A 194 5.96 -17.70 47.62
C GLY A 194 5.41 -16.91 46.44
N GLY A 195 4.08 -16.97 46.29
CA GLY A 195 3.36 -16.32 45.22
C GLY A 195 3.40 -14.80 45.28
N MET A 196 3.50 -14.20 44.10
CA MET A 196 2.85 -12.94 43.79
C MET A 196 2.48 -12.94 42.31
N GLY A 197 1.20 -12.67 42.05
CA GLY A 197 0.60 -12.72 40.72
C GLY A 197 1.21 -11.71 39.76
N GLY A 198 1.35 -12.14 38.52
CA GLY A 198 1.71 -11.32 37.39
C GLY A 198 0.69 -10.21 37.18
N SER A 199 1.08 -9.00 37.59
CA SER A 199 0.67 -7.78 36.94
C SER A 199 1.95 -7.08 36.52
N GLY A 200 2.23 -7.13 35.23
CA GLY A 200 3.36 -6.47 34.59
C GLY A 200 3.36 -6.77 33.10
N TRP A 201 3.71 -5.87 32.20
CA TRP A 201 4.25 -4.53 32.35
C TRP A 201 3.81 -3.74 31.10
N SER A 202 3.24 -2.57 31.32
CA SER A 202 3.08 -1.52 30.31
C SER A 202 3.51 -0.24 31.02
N GLY A 203 4.62 0.33 30.58
CA GLY A 203 5.13 1.61 31.05
C GLY A 203 6.47 1.49 31.76
N LEU A 204 7.55 1.75 31.02
CA LEU A 204 8.72 2.54 31.42
C LEU A 204 9.78 2.41 30.33
N GLY A 205 9.83 3.43 29.46
CA GLY A 205 10.83 3.57 28.41
C GLY A 205 11.09 5.04 28.11
N ASP A 206 11.16 5.89 29.15
CA ASP A 206 11.82 7.18 29.04
C ASP A 206 12.30 7.63 30.43
N ALA A 207 13.62 7.62 30.62
CA ALA A 207 14.42 8.36 31.61
C ALA A 207 15.70 7.60 31.99
N MET A 208 16.79 7.87 31.27
CA MET A 208 18.12 8.04 31.87
C MET A 208 18.98 8.91 30.93
N ARG A 209 18.92 10.23 31.11
CA ARG A 209 20.04 11.13 30.85
C ARG A 209 20.48 11.69 32.19
N LEU A 210 21.75 11.49 32.49
CA LEU A 210 22.43 12.11 33.63
C LEU A 210 22.92 13.50 33.20
N ASP A 211 22.58 14.51 33.99
CA ASP A 211 23.21 15.82 34.01
C ASP A 211 24.54 15.75 34.78
N GLU A 212 25.57 16.52 34.38
CA GLU A 212 25.93 17.79 35.02
C GLU A 212 27.22 18.44 34.45
N ASP A 213 27.22 19.78 34.55
CA ASP A 213 28.34 20.74 34.61
C ASP A 213 28.90 21.46 33.35
N ALA A 214 28.13 22.49 32.95
CA ALA A 214 28.45 23.94 33.02
C ALA A 214 29.85 24.51 32.67
N ALA A 215 29.88 25.47 31.72
CA ALA A 215 30.47 26.80 31.91
C ALA A 215 30.10 27.79 30.78
N ALA A 216 30.00 29.06 31.15
CA ALA A 216 29.41 30.21 30.45
C ALA A 216 30.22 30.83 29.31
N MET A 217 29.55 31.58 28.41
CA MET A 217 29.74 33.04 28.21
C MET A 217 28.95 33.58 27.00
N ALA A 218 28.13 34.60 27.23
CA ALA A 218 27.76 35.61 26.22
C ALA A 218 28.74 36.80 26.35
N PRO A 219 28.87 37.72 25.35
CA PRO A 219 27.89 38.82 25.28
C PRO A 219 27.66 39.50 23.91
N ALA A 220 26.61 40.34 23.92
CA ALA A 220 26.46 41.66 23.27
C ALA A 220 25.96 41.79 21.81
N ALA A 221 24.86 42.55 21.67
CA ALA A 221 24.37 43.18 20.45
C ALA A 221 24.89 44.63 20.30
N PRO A 222 24.79 45.23 19.09
CA PRO A 222 23.92 46.41 18.94
C PRO A 222 23.10 46.47 17.63
N VAL A 223 21.96 47.18 17.70
CA VAL A 223 20.96 47.56 16.65
C VAL A 223 21.38 48.91 15.99
N PRO A 224 20.67 49.58 15.03
CA PRO A 224 19.54 49.22 14.13
C PRO A 224 19.63 49.75 12.66
N GLY A 225 18.76 49.26 11.75
CA GLY A 225 18.58 49.83 10.41
C GLY A 225 17.25 49.43 9.74
N ARG A 226 16.38 50.41 9.54
CA ARG A 226 14.97 50.38 9.06
C ARG A 226 14.72 49.64 7.73
N ALA A 227 13.66 48.81 7.69
CA ALA A 227 12.69 48.74 6.58
C ALA A 227 11.41 47.95 6.96
N ASP A 228 10.26 48.59 6.74
CA ASP A 228 8.93 48.10 6.38
C ASP A 228 8.08 47.20 7.32
N ALA A 229 7.18 47.90 8.02
CA ALA A 229 6.05 47.41 8.81
C ALA A 229 4.89 46.77 8.00
N ASN A 230 5.19 46.09 6.88
CA ASN A 230 4.18 45.38 6.07
C ASN A 230 4.46 43.87 5.93
N GLN A 231 5.51 43.36 6.60
CA GLN A 231 5.81 41.92 6.67
C GLN A 231 5.40 41.25 7.99
N GLU A 232 5.14 42.00 9.07
CA GLU A 232 4.80 41.41 10.38
C GLU A 232 3.34 40.94 10.49
N ARG A 233 2.39 41.54 9.77
CA ARG A 233 1.00 41.02 9.75
C ARG A 233 0.81 39.73 8.94
N LYS A 234 1.75 39.40 8.05
CA LYS A 234 1.70 38.18 7.23
C LYS A 234 2.49 37.01 7.85
N MET A 235 3.32 37.27 8.86
CA MET A 235 4.09 36.27 9.60
C MET A 235 3.43 35.87 10.95
N GLU A 236 2.52 36.69 11.48
CA GLU A 236 1.71 36.32 12.67
C GLU A 236 0.56 35.35 12.31
N GLU A 237 -0.08 35.50 11.13
CA GLU A 237 -1.10 34.56 10.63
C GLU A 237 -0.52 33.20 10.19
N LEU A 238 0.78 33.14 9.89
CA LEU A 238 1.48 31.89 9.55
C LEU A 238 2.07 31.15 10.76
N ARG A 239 2.06 31.74 11.96
CA ARG A 239 2.54 31.11 13.21
C ARG A 239 1.43 30.55 14.11
N LEU A 240 0.17 30.92 13.89
CA LEU A 240 -0.99 30.36 14.62
C LEU A 240 -1.73 29.24 13.86
N GLY A 241 -1.22 28.80 12.70
CA GLY A 241 -1.85 27.77 11.86
C GLY A 241 -1.14 26.41 11.79
N ARG A 242 -0.07 26.18 12.56
CA ARG A 242 0.62 24.88 12.63
C ARG A 242 0.82 24.46 14.09
N ALA A 243 -0.23 23.90 14.69
CA ALA A 243 -0.07 22.95 15.77
C ALA A 243 0.22 21.58 15.14
N ALA A 244 1.45 21.10 15.33
CA ALA A 244 1.84 19.75 15.00
C ALA A 244 1.04 18.76 15.87
N GLN A 245 0.27 17.89 15.24
CA GLN A 245 -0.21 16.66 15.88
C GLN A 245 0.88 15.59 15.73
N PRO A 246 1.15 14.79 16.77
CA PRO A 246 2.01 13.61 16.65
C PRO A 246 1.36 12.60 15.70
N MET A 247 2.19 11.98 14.87
CA MET A 247 1.82 10.88 13.99
C MET A 247 1.89 9.59 14.83
N GLU A 248 0.77 9.23 15.45
CA GLU A 248 0.56 7.94 16.13
C GLU A 248 -0.47 7.11 15.34
N GLU A 249 -0.04 5.88 15.01
CA GLU A 249 -0.81 4.65 14.81
C GLU A 249 -2.16 4.73 14.06
N VAL A 250 -2.12 4.35 12.78
CA VAL A 250 -3.31 3.95 12.01
C VAL A 250 -3.43 2.42 12.09
N GLU A 251 -3.74 1.93 13.28
CA GLU A 251 -4.18 0.55 13.54
C GLU A 251 -5.45 0.61 14.39
N GLY A 252 -6.55 0.04 13.88
CA GLY A 252 -7.82 -0.01 14.61
C GLY A 252 -9.04 0.59 13.89
N LEU A 253 -9.24 0.26 12.61
CA LEU A 253 -10.55 0.38 11.94
C LEU A 253 -10.92 -0.94 11.25
N PHE A 254 -10.62 -2.06 11.91
CA PHE A 254 -11.10 -3.39 11.54
C PHE A 254 -11.76 -3.99 12.79
N PHE A 255 -13.06 -4.30 12.67
CA PHE A 255 -13.93 -4.93 13.68
C PHE A 255 -14.15 -4.18 15.01
N GLY A 256 -15.16 -3.32 15.02
CA GLY A 256 -15.75 -2.80 16.26
C GLY A 256 -17.23 -2.54 16.07
N ALA A 257 -18.06 -3.51 16.43
CA ALA A 257 -19.50 -3.31 16.57
C ALA A 257 -19.77 -2.11 17.51
N ASP A 258 -20.69 -1.25 17.09
CA ASP A 258 -21.16 -0.05 17.77
C ASP A 258 -21.30 -0.22 19.30
N ARG A 259 -20.28 0.19 20.07
CA ARG A 259 -20.37 0.42 21.52
C ARG A 259 -19.98 1.85 21.91
N ARG A 260 -20.31 2.83 21.06
CA ARG A 260 -20.38 4.27 21.42
C ARG A 260 -21.79 4.86 21.24
N ALA A 261 -22.82 4.04 21.44
CA ALA A 261 -24.23 4.46 21.41
C ALA A 261 -24.90 4.47 22.80
N LEU A 262 -24.14 4.67 23.88
CA LEU A 262 -24.70 4.86 25.22
C LEU A 262 -24.00 6.02 25.90
N GLY A 263 -24.63 7.19 25.84
CA GLY A 263 -24.24 8.35 26.64
C GLY A 263 -23.96 9.63 25.87
N GLN A 264 -24.90 10.07 25.02
CA GLN A 264 -25.19 11.48 24.73
C GLN A 264 -26.47 11.53 23.89
N GLY A 265 -27.32 12.53 24.13
CA GLY A 265 -28.67 12.61 23.56
C GLY A 265 -28.71 12.35 22.06
N ARG A 266 -29.67 11.54 21.62
CA ARG A 266 -29.93 11.17 20.22
C ARG A 266 -30.22 12.42 19.37
N GLY A 267 -29.17 13.12 18.94
CA GLY A 267 -29.24 13.98 17.76
C GLY A 267 -29.39 13.08 16.55
N ARG A 268 -30.55 13.09 15.89
CA ARG A 268 -30.75 12.40 14.60
C ARG A 268 -29.71 12.92 13.61
N GLN A 269 -28.87 12.03 13.08
CA GLN A 269 -27.87 12.37 12.07
C GLN A 269 -28.58 12.56 10.72
N LEU A 270 -28.94 13.81 10.39
CA LEU A 270 -29.79 14.16 9.22
C LEU A 270 -29.09 13.96 7.87
N PHE A 271 -27.77 14.15 7.84
CA PHE A 271 -26.94 14.03 6.64
C PHE A 271 -25.73 13.15 6.93
N ARG A 272 -25.46 12.19 6.03
CA ARG A 272 -24.27 11.34 6.09
C ARG A 272 -23.28 11.82 5.03
N SER A 273 -22.08 12.21 5.45
CA SER A 273 -21.01 12.58 4.52
C SER A 273 -20.63 11.39 3.63
N LEU A 274 -20.16 11.67 2.41
CA LEU A 274 -19.47 10.65 1.62
C LEU A 274 -18.15 10.30 2.28
N ASP A 275 -17.74 9.05 2.13
CA ASP A 275 -16.38 8.66 2.44
C ASP A 275 -15.40 9.46 1.56
N GLN A 276 -14.18 9.65 2.06
CA GLN A 276 -13.13 10.26 1.27
C GLN A 276 -12.81 9.39 0.05
N THR A 277 -12.46 10.05 -1.07
CA THR A 277 -12.01 9.36 -2.28
C THR A 277 -10.80 8.49 -1.97
N ARG A 278 -10.91 7.21 -2.32
CA ARG A 278 -9.80 6.24 -2.23
C ARG A 278 -9.27 5.94 -3.62
N GLU A 279 -8.00 5.56 -3.66
CA GLU A 279 -7.31 5.01 -4.81
C GLU A 279 -7.30 3.49 -4.69
N TRP A 280 -7.65 2.81 -5.77
CA TRP A 280 -7.70 1.36 -5.84
C TRP A 280 -6.80 0.89 -6.97
N ALA A 281 -5.88 0.00 -6.60
CA ALA A 281 -5.05 -0.78 -7.50
C ALA A 281 -5.65 -2.18 -7.67
N GLU A 282 -5.27 -2.89 -8.73
CA GLU A 282 -5.47 -4.33 -8.74
C GLU A 282 -4.49 -4.97 -7.76
N SER A 283 -5.01 -5.76 -6.81
CA SER A 283 -4.18 -6.49 -5.87
C SER A 283 -3.43 -7.59 -6.62
N ASN A 284 -2.10 -7.46 -6.68
CA ASN A 284 -1.18 -8.56 -6.97
C ASN A 284 -0.85 -9.23 -5.63
N TYR A 285 0.32 -8.94 -5.07
CA TYR A 285 0.63 -9.24 -3.67
C TYR A 285 -0.17 -8.35 -2.72
N TYR A 286 -0.51 -8.87 -1.54
CA TYR A 286 -1.42 -8.19 -0.61
C TYR A 286 -0.94 -6.77 -0.25
N ARG A 287 -1.72 -5.75 -0.61
CA ARG A 287 -1.43 -4.33 -0.31
C ARG A 287 -0.08 -3.81 -0.83
N LEU A 288 0.48 -4.41 -1.88
CA LEU A 288 1.65 -3.88 -2.58
C LEU A 288 1.25 -3.23 -3.91
N LYS A 289 1.83 -2.07 -4.19
CA LYS A 289 1.78 -1.46 -5.53
C LYS A 289 2.78 -2.10 -6.46
N LEU A 290 2.54 -1.96 -7.76
CA LEU A 290 3.36 -2.59 -8.79
C LEU A 290 4.82 -2.11 -8.79
N ASP A 291 5.07 -0.86 -8.38
CA ASP A 291 6.43 -0.31 -8.25
C ASP A 291 7.17 -0.74 -6.97
N GLN A 292 6.46 -1.37 -6.04
CA GLN A 292 6.99 -1.94 -4.80
C GLN A 292 7.31 -3.43 -4.94
N GLU A 293 6.79 -4.09 -5.98
CA GLU A 293 7.12 -5.49 -6.29
C GLU A 293 8.59 -5.63 -6.69
N SER A 294 9.27 -6.60 -6.07
CA SER A 294 10.69 -6.86 -6.29
C SER A 294 10.96 -8.36 -6.34
N SER A 295 12.02 -8.75 -7.05
CA SER A 295 12.56 -10.13 -6.99
C SER A 295 12.97 -10.54 -5.57
N GLU A 296 13.21 -9.56 -4.71
CA GLU A 296 13.58 -9.75 -3.30
C GLU A 296 12.39 -9.98 -2.37
N LEU A 297 11.14 -9.86 -2.86
CA LEU A 297 9.94 -10.07 -2.04
C LEU A 297 9.92 -11.49 -1.46
N VAL A 298 10.35 -12.48 -2.26
CA VAL A 298 10.56 -13.86 -1.81
C VAL A 298 11.92 -14.32 -2.30
N ARG A 299 12.85 -14.51 -1.36
CA ARG A 299 14.23 -14.89 -1.64
C ARG A 299 14.38 -16.41 -1.68
N PRO A 300 15.32 -16.96 -2.47
CA PRO A 300 15.66 -18.37 -2.39
C PRO A 300 16.11 -18.75 -0.97
N ASN A 301 15.74 -19.92 -0.50
CA ASN A 301 16.23 -20.54 0.72
C ASN A 301 16.02 -22.06 0.62
N ALA A 302 16.47 -22.81 1.63
CA ALA A 302 16.34 -24.27 1.64
C ALA A 302 14.87 -24.73 1.57
N PHE A 303 13.92 -23.98 2.13
CA PHE A 303 12.50 -24.28 2.03
C PHE A 303 12.01 -24.23 0.58
N TRP A 304 12.31 -23.15 -0.16
CA TRP A 304 11.89 -23.03 -1.57
C TRP A 304 12.57 -24.05 -2.48
N LEU A 305 13.81 -24.44 -2.17
CA LEU A 305 14.50 -25.53 -2.88
C LEU A 305 13.80 -26.88 -2.66
N GLU A 306 13.38 -27.19 -1.43
CA GLU A 306 12.61 -28.40 -1.13
C GLU A 306 11.24 -28.41 -1.81
N VAL A 307 10.53 -27.28 -1.80
CA VAL A 307 9.24 -27.11 -2.51
C VAL A 307 9.42 -27.29 -4.03
N PHE A 308 10.56 -26.87 -4.58
CA PHE A 308 10.90 -27.10 -5.98
C PHE A 308 11.15 -28.60 -6.25
N ASP A 309 12.01 -29.23 -5.45
CA ASP A 309 12.42 -30.63 -5.63
C ASP A 309 11.27 -31.63 -5.32
N GLY A 310 10.30 -31.27 -4.49
CA GLY A 310 9.12 -32.08 -4.17
C GLY A 310 8.19 -32.39 -5.37
N GLY A 311 8.34 -31.68 -6.48
CA GLY A 311 7.66 -32.00 -7.74
C GLY A 311 6.13 -31.92 -7.65
N THR A 312 5.46 -33.02 -8.01
CA THR A 312 3.98 -33.14 -8.01
C THR A 312 3.43 -33.99 -6.86
N GLY A 313 4.29 -34.51 -5.99
CA GLY A 313 3.88 -35.24 -4.78
C GLY A 313 3.47 -34.28 -3.65
N PRO A 314 3.03 -34.81 -2.49
CA PRO A 314 2.80 -34.00 -1.30
C PRO A 314 4.10 -33.30 -0.89
N ILE A 315 4.01 -31.99 -0.66
CA ILE A 315 5.15 -31.14 -0.31
C ILE A 315 5.18 -30.95 1.21
N LEU A 316 6.15 -31.59 1.87
CA LEU A 316 6.37 -31.53 3.32
C LEU A 316 7.80 -31.06 3.62
N PRO A 317 8.09 -29.75 3.51
CA PRO A 317 9.45 -29.22 3.62
C PRO A 317 9.98 -29.34 5.06
N ARG A 318 11.20 -29.84 5.22
CA ARG A 318 11.89 -29.89 6.51
C ARG A 318 12.25 -28.48 6.99
N HIS A 319 12.49 -27.55 6.08
CA HIS A 319 12.89 -26.19 6.43
C HIS A 319 11.72 -25.21 6.61
N MET A 320 10.55 -25.70 7.06
CA MET A 320 9.33 -24.87 7.18
C MET A 320 9.43 -23.64 8.10
N HIS A 321 10.47 -23.54 8.92
CA HIS A 321 10.71 -22.39 9.81
C HIS A 321 11.49 -21.24 9.12
N LEU A 322 12.01 -21.44 7.91
CA LEU A 322 12.78 -20.45 7.15
C LEU A 322 11.99 -19.39 6.34
N PRO A 323 10.77 -19.65 5.81
CA PRO A 323 10.06 -18.69 4.96
C PRO A 323 9.37 -17.59 5.80
N VAL A 324 10.15 -16.83 6.57
CA VAL A 324 9.68 -15.84 7.56
C VAL A 324 10.38 -14.49 7.42
N ASN A 325 10.98 -14.18 6.27
CA ASN A 325 11.61 -12.88 6.06
C ASN A 325 10.58 -11.74 6.01
N ASN A 326 9.36 -12.05 5.55
CA ASN A 326 8.21 -11.16 5.59
C ASN A 326 6.92 -12.01 5.56
N PHE A 327 5.77 -11.36 5.78
CA PHE A 327 4.49 -12.05 5.84
C PHE A 327 4.02 -12.65 4.49
N HIS A 328 4.40 -12.05 3.35
CA HIS A 328 4.06 -12.58 2.03
C HIS A 328 4.70 -13.95 1.81
N GLU A 329 5.99 -14.07 2.16
CA GLU A 329 6.72 -15.33 2.08
C GLU A 329 6.08 -16.42 2.96
N ALA A 330 5.67 -16.08 4.18
CA ALA A 330 5.01 -17.01 5.09
C ALA A 330 3.61 -17.44 4.61
N LEU A 331 2.81 -16.51 4.06
CA LEU A 331 1.50 -16.85 3.46
C LEU A 331 1.65 -17.74 2.22
N LEU A 332 2.66 -17.48 1.38
CA LEU A 332 2.96 -18.36 0.25
C LEU A 332 3.42 -19.73 0.73
N ALA A 333 4.23 -19.82 1.78
CA ALA A 333 4.64 -21.11 2.35
C ALA A 333 3.44 -21.95 2.80
N LEU A 334 2.44 -21.34 3.43
CA LEU A 334 1.18 -22.02 3.79
C LEU A 334 0.44 -22.62 2.58
N ALA A 335 0.53 -21.97 1.42
CA ALA A 335 -0.09 -22.48 0.19
C ALA A 335 0.59 -23.77 -0.31
N PHE A 336 1.90 -23.89 -0.14
CA PHE A 336 2.71 -25.00 -0.66
C PHE A 336 2.90 -26.15 0.34
N ILE A 337 2.71 -25.96 1.65
CA ILE A 337 2.87 -27.04 2.65
C ILE A 337 1.63 -27.94 2.65
N ASP A 338 1.76 -29.21 2.31
CA ASP A 338 0.67 -30.19 2.19
C ASP A 338 0.24 -30.85 3.51
N LEU A 339 -0.15 -30.03 4.48
CA LEU A 339 -0.86 -30.48 5.68
C LEU A 339 -2.38 -30.31 5.52
N PRO A 340 -3.20 -31.16 6.18
CA PRO A 340 -4.65 -31.04 6.17
C PRO A 340 -5.17 -29.89 7.07
N PHE A 341 -6.45 -29.54 6.95
CA PHE A 341 -7.10 -28.58 7.87
C PHE A 341 -7.46 -29.19 9.23
N SER A 342 -7.68 -30.51 9.28
CA SER A 342 -8.02 -31.24 10.48
C SER A 342 -7.27 -32.57 10.51
N ALA A 343 -6.72 -32.93 11.67
CA ALA A 343 -6.02 -34.18 11.91
C ALA A 343 -6.48 -34.78 13.24
N GLN A 344 -6.50 -36.12 13.34
CA GLN A 344 -6.72 -36.78 14.63
C GLN A 344 -5.48 -36.65 15.51
N PRO A 345 -5.63 -36.66 16.85
CA PRO A 345 -4.49 -36.68 17.76
C PRO A 345 -3.52 -37.82 17.41
N PRO A 346 -2.20 -37.58 17.43
CA PRO A 346 -1.21 -38.61 17.13
C PRO A 346 -1.26 -39.72 18.17
N HIS A 347 -1.07 -40.96 17.72
CA HIS A 347 -0.88 -42.10 18.62
C HIS A 347 0.61 -42.20 18.97
N ILE A 348 0.94 -42.14 20.26
CA ILE A 348 2.32 -42.16 20.74
C ILE A 348 2.48 -43.36 21.67
N GLU A 349 3.29 -44.33 21.24
CA GLU A 349 3.66 -45.49 22.04
C GLU A 349 5.10 -45.37 22.54
N MET A 350 5.31 -45.59 23.83
CA MET A 350 6.62 -45.63 24.45
C MET A 350 6.96 -47.08 24.80
N GLN A 351 8.04 -47.63 24.24
CA GLN A 351 8.54 -48.97 24.54
C GLN A 351 10.07 -48.95 24.68
N ASP A 352 10.59 -49.49 25.78
CA ASP A 352 12.04 -49.62 26.05
C ASP A 352 12.87 -48.33 25.86
N GLY A 353 12.31 -47.17 26.21
CA GLY A 353 12.99 -45.86 26.06
C GLY A 353 12.91 -45.26 24.64
N ALA A 354 12.30 -45.95 23.69
CA ALA A 354 11.98 -45.45 22.36
C ALA A 354 10.52 -44.97 22.27
N ALA A 355 10.30 -43.85 21.56
CA ALA A 355 8.97 -43.38 21.18
C ALA A 355 8.66 -43.80 19.74
N THR A 356 7.44 -44.26 19.51
CA THR A 356 6.87 -44.48 18.18
C THR A 356 5.68 -43.54 18.03
N ILE A 357 5.76 -42.63 17.06
CA ILE A 357 4.69 -41.68 16.74
C ILE A 357 4.02 -42.13 15.45
N GLU A 358 2.72 -42.34 15.51
CA GLU A 358 1.88 -42.67 14.37
C GLU A 358 0.83 -41.57 14.18
N CYS A 359 0.74 -41.06 12.95
CA CYS A 359 -0.21 -40.01 12.57
C CYS A 359 -1.23 -40.56 11.57
N SER A 360 -2.49 -40.16 11.74
CA SER A 360 -3.59 -40.51 10.82
C SER A 360 -3.51 -39.79 9.47
N SER A 361 -2.67 -38.76 9.39
CA SER A 361 -2.37 -37.93 8.21
C SER A 361 -0.88 -37.57 8.22
N ASP A 362 -0.39 -37.01 7.11
CA ASP A 362 0.96 -36.48 7.03
C ASP A 362 1.22 -35.40 8.12
N ALA A 363 2.42 -35.41 8.67
CA ALA A 363 2.83 -34.48 9.73
C ALA A 363 4.33 -34.15 9.65
N ILE A 364 4.71 -33.01 10.21
CA ILE A 364 6.11 -32.57 10.36
C ILE A 364 6.47 -32.59 11.84
N LEU A 365 7.53 -33.34 12.18
CA LEU A 365 8.03 -33.47 13.54
C LEU A 365 9.34 -32.69 13.69
N LEU A 366 9.33 -31.73 14.61
CA LEU A 366 10.53 -31.09 15.11
C LEU A 366 10.96 -31.81 16.38
N SER A 367 12.23 -32.22 16.43
CA SER A 367 12.79 -32.88 17.60
C SER A 367 14.16 -32.32 17.95
N GLU A 368 14.39 -32.17 19.25
CA GLU A 368 15.70 -31.91 19.83
C GLU A 368 16.02 -33.05 20.79
N ARG A 369 17.11 -33.77 20.52
CA ARG A 369 17.50 -34.98 21.27
C ARG A 369 18.98 -35.01 21.58
N TYR A 370 19.37 -35.85 22.52
CA TYR A 370 20.77 -36.08 22.87
C TYR A 370 21.20 -37.44 22.32
N GLU A 371 22.08 -37.46 21.32
CA GLU A 371 22.62 -38.70 20.76
C GLU A 371 23.98 -39.01 21.39
N ALA A 372 24.30 -40.29 21.62
CA ALA A 372 25.65 -40.68 21.99
C ALA A 372 26.61 -40.32 20.85
N ALA A 373 27.65 -39.53 21.14
CA ALA A 373 28.64 -39.18 20.13
C ALA A 373 29.55 -40.39 19.90
N ASP A 374 29.70 -40.84 18.64
CA ASP A 374 30.70 -41.84 18.28
C ASP A 374 32.10 -41.23 18.46
N GLY A 375 32.76 -41.57 19.56
CA GLY A 375 34.07 -41.06 19.92
C GLY A 375 34.83 -42.03 20.82
N ALA A 376 35.85 -42.66 20.26
CA ALA A 376 36.81 -43.51 20.96
C ALA A 376 37.36 -42.80 22.22
N THR A 377 37.14 -43.43 23.37
CA THR A 377 37.72 -43.01 24.65
C THR A 377 39.23 -43.18 24.63
N ALA A 378 39.96 -42.07 24.57
CA ALA A 378 41.36 -42.03 25.00
C ALA A 378 41.40 -41.82 26.51
N GLU A 379 41.84 -42.83 27.26
CA GLU A 379 41.95 -42.81 28.71
C GLU A 379 43.00 -41.79 29.21
N ASN A 380 42.60 -41.05 30.25
CA ASN A 380 43.45 -40.41 31.27
C ASN A 380 44.55 -39.41 30.84
N ALA A 381 44.14 -38.30 30.22
CA ALA A 381 44.85 -37.02 30.35
C ALA A 381 43.82 -35.87 30.47
N PRO A 382 44.10 -34.79 31.24
CA PRO A 382 43.20 -33.63 31.30
C PRO A 382 42.98 -33.08 29.88
N PRO A 383 41.72 -32.81 29.47
CA PRO A 383 41.37 -32.66 28.06
C PRO A 383 41.70 -31.27 27.51
N ILE A 384 42.94 -30.80 27.61
CA ILE A 384 43.33 -29.56 26.90
C ILE A 384 43.37 -29.84 25.39
N MET A 385 42.71 -28.99 24.59
CA MET A 385 42.77 -29.06 23.12
C MET A 385 43.80 -28.06 22.61
N VAL A 386 44.54 -28.45 21.56
CA VAL A 386 45.59 -27.63 20.96
C VAL A 386 45.47 -27.69 19.44
N GLY A 387 45.20 -26.56 18.81
CA GLY A 387 45.31 -26.35 17.37
C GLY A 387 46.56 -25.55 17.04
N HIS A 388 47.22 -25.84 15.92
CA HIS A 388 48.38 -25.08 15.46
C HIS A 388 48.36 -24.96 13.94
N GLU A 389 48.15 -23.75 13.46
CA GLU A 389 48.01 -23.41 12.04
C GLU A 389 48.92 -22.24 11.66
N ILE A 390 49.19 -22.08 10.37
CA ILE A 390 50.00 -21.01 9.80
C ILE A 390 49.16 -20.22 8.80
N TYR A 391 49.22 -18.90 8.88
CA TYR A 391 48.55 -17.93 8.03
C TYR A 391 49.60 -16.99 7.39
N LEU A 392 49.24 -16.29 6.32
CA LEU A 392 50.02 -15.13 5.89
C LEU A 392 49.91 -14.04 6.98
N ALA A 393 50.97 -13.26 7.20
CA ALA A 393 50.99 -12.30 8.30
C ALA A 393 49.95 -11.17 8.17
N GLU A 394 49.48 -10.88 6.95
CA GLU A 394 48.48 -9.84 6.67
C GLU A 394 47.03 -10.37 6.69
N ASP A 395 46.83 -11.69 6.70
CA ASP A 395 45.52 -12.31 6.69
C ASP A 395 44.86 -12.30 8.07
N ASP A 396 43.53 -12.18 8.11
CA ASP A 396 42.73 -12.42 9.31
C ASP A 396 42.49 -13.94 9.50
N PRO A 397 43.00 -14.56 10.58
CA PRO A 397 42.82 -15.98 10.84
C PRO A 397 41.35 -16.43 10.95
N GLN A 398 40.39 -15.52 11.16
CA GLN A 398 38.96 -15.87 11.26
C GLN A 398 38.27 -16.06 9.90
N THR A 399 38.81 -15.48 8.83
CA THR A 399 38.18 -15.49 7.49
C THR A 399 39.06 -16.15 6.43
N ALA A 400 40.37 -16.16 6.62
CA ALA A 400 41.33 -16.71 5.67
C ALA A 400 41.51 -18.23 5.82
N ARG A 401 41.89 -18.88 4.72
CA ARG A 401 42.26 -20.30 4.74
C ARG A 401 43.70 -20.45 5.24
N PRO A 402 43.98 -21.38 6.19
CA PRO A 402 45.34 -21.61 6.65
C PRO A 402 46.22 -22.13 5.51
N VAL A 403 47.46 -21.65 5.44
CA VAL A 403 48.49 -22.09 4.47
C VAL A 403 49.32 -23.26 5.00
N THR A 404 48.92 -23.85 6.13
CA THR A 404 49.71 -24.84 6.88
C THR A 404 50.06 -26.12 6.11
N GLU A 405 49.29 -26.47 5.08
CA GLU A 405 49.52 -27.65 4.23
C GLU A 405 50.18 -27.30 2.89
N ARG A 406 50.45 -26.02 2.63
CA ARG A 406 51.02 -25.53 1.37
C ARG A 406 52.52 -25.26 1.51
N PRO A 407 53.29 -25.35 0.42
CA PRO A 407 54.65 -24.82 0.42
C PRO A 407 54.65 -23.32 0.73
N LEU A 408 55.55 -22.89 1.62
CA LEU A 408 55.75 -21.49 1.96
C LEU A 408 56.80 -20.86 1.01
N VAL A 409 57.01 -19.55 1.09
CA VAL A 409 57.91 -18.79 0.21
C VAL A 409 58.91 -18.01 1.05
N ARG A 410 60.19 -18.03 0.67
CA ARG A 410 61.22 -17.24 1.34
C ARG A 410 60.90 -15.74 1.27
N GLY A 411 61.27 -14.99 2.31
CA GLY A 411 61.05 -13.54 2.36
C GLY A 411 59.60 -13.10 2.61
N VAL A 412 58.63 -14.02 2.64
CA VAL A 412 57.23 -13.73 2.99
C VAL A 412 57.04 -13.91 4.50
N ALA A 413 56.32 -12.97 5.11
CA ALA A 413 55.98 -13.02 6.53
C ALA A 413 54.76 -13.94 6.76
N TYR A 414 54.91 -14.86 7.71
CA TYR A 414 53.88 -15.80 8.14
C TYR A 414 53.57 -15.61 9.62
N ARG A 415 52.36 -15.96 10.03
CA ARG A 415 51.93 -15.99 11.43
C ARG A 415 51.55 -17.41 11.82
N SER A 416 52.23 -17.96 12.81
CA SER A 416 51.82 -19.18 13.51
C SER A 416 50.77 -18.79 14.53
N ASN A 417 49.59 -19.42 14.43
CA ASN A 417 48.51 -19.26 15.39
C ASN A 417 48.30 -20.57 16.15
N VAL A 418 48.46 -20.52 17.47
CA VAL A 418 48.26 -21.66 18.36
C VAL A 418 47.05 -21.39 19.23
N VAL A 419 46.02 -22.21 19.05
CA VAL A 419 44.75 -22.12 19.78
C VAL A 419 44.76 -23.18 20.87
N ILE A 420 44.59 -22.77 22.12
CA ILE A 420 44.53 -23.67 23.26
C ILE A 420 43.21 -23.47 23.97
N SER A 421 42.49 -24.57 24.17
CA SER A 421 41.19 -24.56 24.82
C SER A 421 41.20 -25.44 26.05
N ASN A 422 40.67 -24.91 27.15
CA ASN A 422 40.33 -25.67 28.35
C ASN A 422 38.85 -26.02 28.33
N PRO A 423 38.43 -27.19 27.85
CA PRO A 423 37.03 -27.59 27.85
C PRO A 423 36.53 -28.09 29.23
N THR A 424 37.29 -27.87 30.32
CA THR A 424 36.88 -28.30 31.66
C THR A 424 36.27 -27.16 32.47
N ALA A 425 35.46 -27.51 33.47
CA ALA A 425 34.85 -26.57 34.41
C ALA A 425 35.82 -26.02 35.47
N MET A 426 37.09 -26.46 35.48
CA MET A 426 38.09 -26.01 36.45
C MET A 426 39.13 -25.12 35.78
N PRO A 427 39.54 -24.00 36.42
CA PRO A 427 40.64 -23.21 35.93
C PRO A 427 41.94 -24.02 36.01
N VAL A 428 42.78 -23.89 34.99
CA VAL A 428 44.04 -24.61 34.87
C VAL A 428 45.10 -23.67 34.33
N VAL A 429 46.30 -23.73 34.91
CA VAL A 429 47.46 -23.01 34.38
C VAL A 429 48.23 -23.99 33.50
N VAL A 430 48.37 -23.64 32.23
CA VAL A 430 49.11 -24.43 31.24
C VAL A 430 50.40 -23.72 30.86
N ASP A 431 51.49 -24.48 30.74
CA ASP A 431 52.75 -24.02 30.18
C ASP A 431 52.82 -24.47 28.72
N VAL A 432 52.93 -23.50 27.81
CA VAL A 432 52.91 -23.73 26.37
C VAL A 432 54.29 -23.43 25.80
N LEU A 433 54.93 -24.45 25.24
CA LEU A 433 56.17 -24.32 24.50
C LEU A 433 55.87 -24.18 23.00
N LEU A 434 56.19 -23.01 22.46
CA LEU A 434 56.11 -22.69 21.04
C LEU A 434 57.52 -22.62 20.45
N GLN A 435 57.65 -23.11 19.22
CA GLN A 435 58.86 -23.00 18.44
C GLN A 435 58.49 -22.61 17.01
N ILE A 436 59.12 -21.55 16.49
CA ILE A 436 58.99 -21.21 15.06
C ILE A 436 59.66 -22.31 14.24
N PRO A 437 59.25 -22.54 12.97
CA PRO A 437 59.88 -23.54 12.13
C PRO A 437 61.41 -23.43 12.09
N GLN A 438 62.10 -24.57 12.06
CA GLN A 438 63.56 -24.60 11.99
C GLN A 438 64.04 -23.83 10.76
N GLY A 439 65.05 -22.97 10.90
CA GLY A 439 65.55 -22.14 9.80
C GLY A 439 64.75 -20.87 9.52
N ALA A 440 63.58 -20.68 10.16
CA ALA A 440 62.87 -19.40 10.12
C ALA A 440 63.48 -18.38 11.09
N LEU A 441 63.31 -17.10 10.78
CA LEU A 441 63.69 -15.96 11.62
C LEU A 441 62.42 -15.31 12.19
N PRO A 442 62.40 -15.00 13.50
CA PRO A 442 61.22 -14.39 14.12
C PRO A 442 61.02 -12.94 13.70
N LEU A 443 59.76 -12.50 13.67
CA LEU A 443 59.32 -11.13 13.42
C LEU A 443 58.50 -10.60 14.60
N GLU A 444 58.24 -9.29 14.64
CA GLU A 444 57.33 -8.65 15.61
C GLU A 444 57.66 -8.94 17.10
N GLY A 445 58.94 -9.11 17.43
CA GLY A 445 59.38 -9.42 18.80
C GLY A 445 59.13 -10.86 19.25
N THR A 446 58.73 -11.74 18.33
CA THR A 446 58.62 -13.19 18.55
C THR A 446 60.00 -13.78 18.89
N LYS A 447 60.05 -14.84 19.71
CA LYS A 447 61.29 -15.58 20.01
C LYS A 447 61.29 -16.90 19.24
N ALA A 448 62.48 -17.38 18.84
CA ALA A 448 62.61 -18.64 18.11
C ALA A 448 62.05 -19.84 18.90
N VAL A 449 62.25 -19.82 20.22
CA VAL A 449 61.57 -20.71 21.18
C VAL A 449 60.98 -19.83 22.27
N ARG A 450 59.71 -20.02 22.58
CA ARG A 450 58.96 -19.24 23.55
C ARG A 450 58.15 -20.19 24.44
N SER A 451 58.39 -20.14 25.74
CA SER A 451 57.52 -20.77 26.73
C SER A 451 56.64 -19.71 27.38
N VAL A 452 55.33 -19.94 27.45
CA VAL A 452 54.37 -19.02 28.07
C VAL A 452 53.46 -19.80 29.02
N SER A 453 53.42 -19.38 30.28
CA SER A 453 52.45 -19.86 31.26
C SER A 453 51.16 -19.07 31.12
N ILE A 454 50.05 -19.75 30.88
CA ILE A 454 48.76 -19.15 30.58
C ILE A 454 47.72 -19.69 31.56
N PRO A 455 47.08 -18.83 32.37
CA PRO A 455 45.89 -19.22 33.10
C PRO A 455 44.73 -19.34 32.11
N LEU A 456 44.12 -20.52 32.04
CA LEU A 456 42.88 -20.79 31.34
C LEU A 456 41.78 -21.02 32.36
N GLY A 457 40.78 -20.15 32.37
CA GLY A 457 39.55 -20.33 33.11
C GLY A 457 38.70 -21.50 32.58
N PRO A 458 37.59 -21.80 33.25
CA PRO A 458 36.63 -22.80 32.80
C PRO A 458 36.11 -22.48 31.38
N TYR A 459 36.18 -23.45 30.46
CA TYR A 459 35.75 -23.30 29.04
C TYR A 459 36.43 -22.17 28.26
N GLU A 460 37.57 -21.65 28.75
CA GLU A 460 38.30 -20.56 28.12
C GLU A 460 39.18 -21.07 26.97
N THR A 461 39.19 -20.34 25.85
CA THR A 461 40.10 -20.55 24.74
C THR A 461 40.99 -19.33 24.58
N ARG A 462 42.29 -19.55 24.42
CA ARG A 462 43.26 -18.49 24.13
C ARG A 462 44.07 -18.80 22.89
N GLN A 463 44.41 -17.73 22.18
CA GLN A 463 45.26 -17.77 21.01
C GLN A 463 46.63 -17.19 21.36
N ILE A 464 47.68 -17.83 20.85
CA ILE A 464 49.05 -17.35 20.93
C ILE A 464 49.59 -17.28 19.52
N GLU A 465 50.02 -16.09 19.15
CA GLU A 465 50.53 -15.83 17.83
C GLU A 465 52.04 -15.59 17.86
N GLY A 466 52.70 -15.96 16.76
CA GLY A 466 54.11 -15.67 16.53
C GLY A 466 54.37 -15.44 15.05
N ALA A 467 54.91 -14.28 14.70
CA ALA A 467 55.29 -13.95 13.35
C ALA A 467 56.71 -14.43 13.04
N PHE A 468 56.93 -14.95 11.83
CA PHE A 468 58.23 -15.41 11.35
C PHE A 468 58.33 -15.33 9.82
N TYR A 469 59.54 -15.41 9.26
CA TYR A 469 59.76 -15.59 7.83
C TYR A 469 60.96 -16.53 7.59
N PHE A 470 61.07 -17.07 6.38
CA PHE A 470 62.23 -17.86 5.98
C PHE A 470 63.23 -17.04 5.15
N PRO A 471 64.51 -16.97 5.52
CA PRO A 471 65.53 -16.26 4.75
C PRO A 471 66.00 -17.05 3.50
N ALA A 472 65.82 -18.37 3.47
CA ALA A 472 66.24 -19.26 2.39
C ALA A 472 65.15 -20.31 2.06
N SER A 473 65.13 -20.79 0.82
CA SER A 473 64.32 -21.92 0.38
C SER A 473 64.91 -23.26 0.85
N GLY A 474 64.09 -24.31 0.95
CA GLY A 474 64.53 -25.62 1.42
C GLY A 474 63.43 -26.42 2.11
N GLU A 475 63.80 -27.57 2.67
CA GLU A 475 62.94 -28.37 3.54
C GLU A 475 63.32 -28.15 5.00
N PHE A 476 62.33 -27.78 5.80
CA PHE A 476 62.49 -27.44 7.20
C PHE A 476 61.55 -28.29 8.06
N SER A 477 61.86 -28.43 9.33
CA SER A 477 61.00 -29.13 10.29
C SER A 477 60.36 -28.11 11.24
N MET A 478 59.07 -28.26 11.48
CA MET A 478 58.31 -27.48 12.43
C MET A 478 57.81 -28.38 13.55
N TYR A 479 58.19 -28.05 14.77
CA TYR A 479 57.66 -28.72 15.95
C TYR A 479 56.32 -28.09 16.32
N GLY A 480 55.29 -28.91 16.50
CA GLY A 480 53.99 -28.42 16.97
C GLY A 480 54.08 -27.92 18.41
N ALA A 481 53.15 -27.03 18.80
CA ALA A 481 53.14 -26.48 20.14
C ALA A 481 52.93 -27.58 21.17
N GLN A 482 53.74 -27.59 22.23
CA GLN A 482 53.66 -28.58 23.29
C GLN A 482 53.07 -27.94 24.54
N VAL A 483 52.13 -28.61 25.18
CA VAL A 483 51.44 -28.13 26.38
C VAL A 483 51.74 -29.05 27.55
N SER A 484 52.07 -28.43 28.69
CA SER A 484 52.32 -29.11 29.96
C SER A 484 51.54 -28.45 31.10
N ILE A 485 51.17 -29.25 32.10
CA ILE A 485 50.54 -28.79 33.35
C ILE A 485 51.43 -29.27 34.50
N ALA A 486 51.82 -28.35 35.39
CA ALA A 486 52.67 -28.65 36.54
C ALA A 486 53.95 -29.44 36.18
N GLY A 487 54.58 -29.10 35.05
CA GLY A 487 55.80 -29.74 34.57
C GLY A 487 55.62 -31.13 33.93
N ARG A 488 54.40 -31.63 33.79
CA ARG A 488 54.10 -32.87 33.04
C ARG A 488 53.50 -32.53 31.68
N HIS A 489 54.03 -33.13 30.61
CA HIS A 489 53.46 -33.01 29.28
C HIS A 489 52.05 -33.60 29.24
N VAL A 490 51.13 -32.88 28.60
CA VAL A 490 49.71 -33.25 28.52
C VAL A 490 49.32 -33.58 27.09
N ARG A 491 49.58 -32.63 26.17
CA ARG A 491 49.25 -32.77 24.76
C ARG A 491 50.12 -31.82 23.94
N GLY A 492 50.30 -32.11 22.66
CA GLY A 492 50.92 -31.19 21.71
C GLY A 492 50.30 -31.31 20.33
N ALA A 493 50.44 -30.26 19.53
CA ALA A 493 50.14 -30.33 18.11
C ALA A 493 51.21 -31.21 17.42
N PRO A 494 50.86 -31.97 16.37
CA PRO A 494 51.83 -32.75 15.62
C PRO A 494 52.88 -31.83 14.97
N GLY A 495 54.13 -32.28 14.97
CA GLY A 495 55.17 -31.67 14.14
C GLY A 495 54.96 -32.00 12.66
N ARG A 496 55.52 -31.17 11.78
CA ARG A 496 55.37 -31.31 10.32
C ARG A 496 56.63 -30.87 9.58
N ALA A 497 56.81 -31.41 8.37
CA ALA A 497 57.78 -30.87 7.42
C ALA A 497 57.18 -29.62 6.75
N VAL A 498 58.00 -28.59 6.56
CA VAL A 498 57.64 -27.32 5.93
C VAL A 498 58.55 -27.12 4.73
N ARG A 499 57.98 -27.17 3.52
CA ARG A 499 58.69 -26.90 2.28
C ARG A 499 58.63 -25.42 1.96
N VAL A 500 59.78 -24.78 1.72
CA VAL A 500 59.89 -23.35 1.41
C VAL A 500 60.49 -23.17 0.03
N LEU A 501 59.84 -22.36 -0.81
CA LEU A 501 60.18 -22.12 -2.21
C LEU A 501 60.87 -20.75 -2.39
N ASP A 502 61.61 -20.58 -3.49
CA ASP A 502 62.26 -19.30 -3.83
C ASP A 502 61.29 -18.24 -4.36
N ALA A 503 60.17 -18.67 -4.96
CA ALA A 503 59.10 -17.83 -5.46
C ALA A 503 57.75 -18.54 -5.26
N PRO A 504 56.62 -17.80 -5.22
CA PRO A 504 55.30 -18.43 -5.15
C PRO A 504 55.09 -19.34 -6.35
N VAL A 505 54.78 -20.61 -6.10
CA VAL A 505 54.17 -21.47 -7.11
C VAL A 505 52.68 -21.25 -6.96
N ILE A 506 52.16 -20.16 -7.52
CA ILE A 506 50.71 -20.00 -7.69
C ILE A 506 50.39 -20.51 -9.08
N GLU A 507 49.91 -21.74 -9.14
CA GLU A 507 48.74 -22.03 -9.97
C GLU A 507 47.93 -23.02 -9.14
N ASP A 508 47.05 -22.52 -8.26
CA ASP A 508 45.87 -23.32 -7.93
C ASP A 508 45.08 -23.42 -9.23
N GLN A 509 45.37 -24.47 -10.01
CA GLN A 509 44.84 -24.62 -11.37
C GLN A 509 43.32 -24.84 -11.38
N ASP A 510 42.73 -25.00 -10.18
CA ASP A 510 41.30 -25.13 -9.94
C ASP A 510 40.67 -23.83 -9.42
N SER A 511 41.44 -22.76 -9.19
CA SER A 511 40.89 -21.45 -8.81
C SER A 511 40.22 -20.75 -9.99
N TRP A 512 39.16 -19.98 -9.74
CA TRP A 512 38.49 -19.23 -10.82
C TRP A 512 39.44 -18.23 -11.47
N GLU A 513 40.31 -17.59 -10.69
CA GLU A 513 41.31 -16.64 -11.18
C GLU A 513 42.24 -17.27 -12.21
N TYR A 514 42.73 -18.48 -11.92
CA TYR A 514 43.57 -19.21 -12.86
C TYR A 514 42.78 -19.69 -14.07
N VAL A 515 41.62 -20.30 -13.84
CA VAL A 515 40.80 -20.87 -14.91
C VAL A 515 40.36 -19.78 -15.89
N ALA A 516 39.86 -18.64 -15.39
CA ALA A 516 39.44 -17.53 -16.22
C ALA A 516 40.59 -16.90 -17.02
N ASP A 517 41.80 -16.80 -16.48
CA ASP A 517 42.91 -16.11 -17.16
C ASP A 517 43.71 -17.01 -18.10
N TRP A 518 43.96 -18.26 -17.69
CA TRP A 518 44.98 -19.10 -18.32
C TRP A 518 44.46 -20.41 -18.89
N ALA A 519 43.34 -20.94 -18.39
CA ALA A 519 42.87 -22.25 -18.84
C ALA A 519 42.36 -22.23 -20.31
N PRO A 520 42.37 -23.39 -21.01
CA PRO A 520 41.76 -23.52 -22.31
C PRO A 520 40.26 -23.22 -22.28
N PRO A 521 39.65 -22.71 -23.38
CA PRO A 521 38.24 -22.35 -23.43
C PRO A 521 37.27 -23.44 -22.92
N GLN A 522 37.52 -24.71 -23.25
CA GLN A 522 36.68 -25.82 -22.80
C GLN A 522 36.69 -25.99 -21.27
N ARG A 523 37.85 -25.83 -20.63
CA ARG A 523 37.99 -25.93 -19.17
C ARG A 523 37.24 -24.80 -18.46
N VAL A 524 37.24 -23.60 -19.04
CA VAL A 524 36.44 -22.47 -18.52
C VAL A 524 34.94 -22.78 -18.60
N LEU A 525 34.47 -23.28 -19.74
CA LEU A 525 33.06 -23.65 -19.91
C LEU A 525 32.63 -24.79 -18.98
N GLU A 526 33.51 -25.77 -18.73
CA GLU A 526 33.27 -26.83 -17.73
C GLU A 526 33.18 -26.28 -16.32
N PHE A 527 34.10 -25.37 -15.95
CA PHE A 527 34.09 -24.70 -14.65
C PHE A 527 32.77 -23.93 -14.43
N LEU A 528 32.32 -23.15 -15.43
CA LEU A 528 31.05 -22.41 -15.36
C LEU A 528 29.81 -23.31 -15.20
N ARG A 529 29.87 -24.60 -15.57
CA ARG A 529 28.75 -25.54 -15.36
C ARG A 529 28.70 -26.10 -13.94
N GLN A 530 29.80 -26.04 -13.20
CA GLN A 530 29.94 -26.69 -11.90
C GLN A 530 30.05 -25.69 -10.74
N ALA A 531 30.71 -24.55 -10.97
CA ALA A 531 30.94 -23.55 -9.95
C ALA A 531 29.67 -22.78 -9.59
N ASN A 532 29.58 -22.32 -8.34
CA ASN A 532 28.54 -21.39 -7.92
C ASN A 532 28.78 -20.03 -8.59
N LEU A 533 27.89 -19.64 -9.52
CA LEU A 533 28.06 -18.43 -10.33
C LEU A 533 27.89 -17.15 -9.52
N HIS A 534 27.27 -17.22 -8.33
CA HIS A 534 27.12 -16.08 -7.41
C HIS A 534 28.39 -15.79 -6.60
N GLN A 535 29.39 -16.68 -6.62
CA GLN A 535 30.62 -16.56 -5.83
C GLN A 535 31.86 -16.23 -6.68
N ILE A 536 31.70 -16.07 -8.00
CA ILE A 536 32.82 -15.82 -8.92
C ILE A 536 32.64 -14.52 -9.71
N ASP A 537 33.75 -13.85 -10.01
CA ASP A 537 33.74 -12.64 -10.85
C ASP A 537 33.73 -13.01 -12.35
N LEU A 538 32.54 -13.00 -12.94
CA LEU A 538 32.34 -13.33 -14.36
C LEU A 538 33.03 -12.34 -15.31
N ALA A 539 33.21 -11.07 -14.92
CA ALA A 539 33.80 -10.07 -15.80
C ALA A 539 35.28 -10.38 -16.11
N ARG A 540 35.95 -11.20 -15.29
CA ARG A 540 37.34 -11.62 -15.51
C ARG A 540 37.55 -12.34 -16.84
N MET A 541 36.57 -13.12 -17.31
CA MET A 541 36.66 -13.80 -18.61
C MET A 541 36.27 -12.92 -19.81
N ALA A 542 35.97 -11.63 -19.62
CA ALA A 542 35.47 -10.75 -20.67
C ALA A 542 36.38 -10.69 -21.90
N PHE A 543 37.71 -10.71 -21.72
CA PHE A 543 38.65 -10.69 -22.85
C PHE A 543 38.50 -11.89 -23.80
N ARG A 544 37.95 -13.01 -23.33
CA ARG A 544 37.71 -14.22 -24.13
C ARG A 544 36.46 -14.12 -24.99
N MET A 545 35.55 -13.21 -24.66
CA MET A 545 34.28 -13.01 -25.38
C MET A 545 34.48 -12.42 -26.78
N GLU A 546 35.71 -12.02 -27.14
CA GLU A 546 36.07 -11.67 -28.50
C GLU A 546 35.88 -12.81 -29.50
N ASP A 547 36.06 -14.06 -29.05
CA ASP A 547 35.83 -15.25 -29.85
C ASP A 547 34.34 -15.59 -29.90
N ARG A 548 33.78 -15.75 -31.09
CA ARG A 548 32.33 -15.95 -31.30
C ARG A 548 31.84 -17.30 -30.74
N GLU A 549 32.64 -18.36 -30.83
CA GLU A 549 32.25 -19.69 -30.36
C GLU A 549 32.23 -19.76 -28.83
N PHE A 550 33.29 -19.23 -28.19
CA PHE A 550 33.35 -19.09 -26.75
C PHE A 550 32.23 -18.19 -26.24
N TYR A 551 32.02 -17.02 -26.85
CA TYR A 551 30.93 -16.09 -26.53
C TYR A 551 29.57 -16.80 -26.53
N ASN A 552 29.25 -17.53 -27.60
CA ASN A 552 27.96 -18.22 -27.72
C ASN A 552 27.79 -19.28 -26.64
N SER A 553 28.84 -20.07 -26.39
CA SER A 553 28.81 -21.16 -25.42
C SER A 553 28.74 -20.65 -23.97
N ALA A 554 29.53 -19.62 -23.65
CA ALA A 554 29.55 -19.02 -22.32
C ALA A 554 28.21 -18.35 -21.99
N LEU A 555 27.68 -17.52 -22.90
CA LEU A 555 26.39 -16.87 -22.67
C LEU A 555 25.24 -17.88 -22.63
N GLN A 556 25.28 -18.94 -23.44
CA GLN A 556 24.26 -19.99 -23.35
C GLN A 556 24.21 -20.66 -21.96
N ILE A 557 25.37 -20.91 -21.35
CA ILE A 557 25.44 -21.47 -19.98
C ILE A 557 24.85 -20.48 -18.97
N LEU A 558 25.19 -19.20 -19.08
CA LEU A 558 24.72 -18.16 -18.16
C LEU A 558 23.20 -17.90 -18.33
N GLU A 559 22.71 -17.85 -19.57
CA GLU A 559 21.28 -17.74 -19.91
C GLU A 559 20.50 -18.94 -19.32
N GLN A 560 20.99 -20.17 -19.51
CA GLN A 560 20.39 -21.38 -18.93
C GLN A 560 20.43 -21.38 -17.40
N SER A 561 21.41 -20.72 -16.79
CA SER A 561 21.55 -20.61 -15.34
C SER A 561 20.82 -19.38 -14.76
N GLY A 562 20.20 -18.55 -15.61
CA GLY A 562 19.51 -17.33 -15.20
C GLY A 562 20.42 -16.20 -14.69
N VAL A 563 21.70 -16.22 -15.06
CA VAL A 563 22.71 -15.24 -14.65
C VAL A 563 22.97 -14.24 -15.78
N PHE A 564 23.08 -12.96 -15.46
CA PHE A 564 23.40 -11.90 -16.41
C PHE A 564 24.57 -11.06 -15.88
N ASP A 565 25.53 -10.78 -16.76
CA ASP A 565 26.65 -9.88 -16.53
C ASP A 565 26.74 -8.83 -17.64
N ALA A 566 26.73 -7.55 -17.30
CA ALA A 566 26.68 -6.48 -18.29
C ALA A 566 27.96 -6.41 -19.16
N ALA A 567 29.14 -6.73 -18.60
CA ALA A 567 30.40 -6.67 -19.32
C ALA A 567 30.50 -7.77 -20.38
N LEU A 568 30.03 -8.98 -20.05
CA LEU A 568 29.97 -10.09 -21.00
C LEU A 568 28.92 -9.87 -22.10
N TRP A 569 27.73 -9.35 -21.75
CA TRP A 569 26.68 -9.06 -22.72
C TRP A 569 27.01 -7.88 -23.63
N ALA A 570 27.89 -6.96 -23.23
CA ALA A 570 28.37 -5.88 -24.10
C ALA A 570 29.00 -6.38 -25.41
N TYR A 571 29.57 -7.59 -25.41
CA TYR A 571 30.10 -8.23 -26.62
C TYR A 571 29.03 -8.63 -27.64
N ALA A 572 27.75 -8.63 -27.28
CA ALA A 572 26.65 -8.78 -28.22
C ALA A 572 26.68 -7.71 -29.32
N VAL A 573 27.12 -6.49 -28.99
CA VAL A 573 27.29 -5.40 -29.96
C VAL A 573 28.41 -5.70 -30.95
N ARG A 574 29.53 -6.27 -30.46
CA ARG A 574 30.67 -6.64 -31.32
C ARG A 574 30.29 -7.73 -32.31
N HIS A 575 29.47 -8.69 -31.88
CA HIS A 575 29.10 -9.86 -32.68
C HIS A 575 27.82 -9.69 -33.51
N ASP A 576 27.19 -8.51 -33.47
CA ASP A 576 25.90 -8.23 -34.11
C ASP A 576 24.84 -9.28 -33.74
N ASP A 577 24.55 -9.38 -32.43
CA ASP A 577 23.62 -10.35 -31.84
C ASP A 577 22.38 -9.63 -31.28
N PRO A 578 21.36 -9.31 -32.11
CA PRO A 578 20.20 -8.50 -31.71
C PRO A 578 19.46 -9.01 -30.46
N PRO A 579 19.17 -10.32 -30.30
CA PRO A 579 18.52 -10.82 -29.09
C PRO A 579 19.29 -10.51 -27.80
N ARG A 580 20.62 -10.63 -27.81
CA ARG A 580 21.45 -10.36 -26.63
C ARG A 580 21.76 -8.87 -26.45
N ILE A 581 21.76 -8.09 -27.55
CA ILE A 581 21.76 -6.63 -27.47
C ILE A 581 20.48 -6.15 -26.77
N GLU A 582 19.32 -6.69 -27.14
CA GLU A 582 18.07 -6.37 -26.45
C GLU A 582 18.19 -6.69 -24.96
N GLN A 583 18.64 -7.90 -24.59
CA GLN A 583 18.84 -8.24 -23.17
C GLN A 583 19.78 -7.27 -22.44
N LEU A 584 20.90 -6.87 -23.06
CA LEU A 584 21.82 -5.87 -22.50
C LEU A 584 21.11 -4.54 -22.22
N LEU A 585 20.33 -4.05 -23.19
CA LEU A 585 19.57 -2.80 -23.06
C LEU A 585 18.47 -2.92 -22.01
N GLN A 586 17.73 -4.04 -21.99
CA GLN A 586 16.64 -4.28 -21.05
C GLN A 586 17.12 -4.27 -19.58
N HIS A 587 18.38 -4.65 -19.31
CA HIS A 587 18.98 -4.59 -17.96
C HIS A 587 19.54 -3.21 -17.58
N ASN A 588 19.63 -2.25 -18.50
CA ASN A 588 20.18 -0.93 -18.24
C ASN A 588 19.08 0.08 -17.88
N GLU A 589 18.54 -0.01 -16.66
CA GLU A 589 17.42 0.83 -16.19
C GLU A 589 17.66 2.34 -16.38
N PRO A 590 18.84 2.92 -16.03
CA PRO A 590 19.11 4.34 -16.25
C PRO A 590 19.07 4.75 -17.73
N PHE A 591 19.51 3.89 -18.65
CA PHE A 591 19.42 4.14 -20.08
C PHE A 591 17.97 4.15 -20.55
N LEU A 592 17.18 3.16 -20.13
CA LEU A 592 15.78 3.03 -20.53
C LEU A 592 14.93 4.21 -20.04
N GLN A 593 15.15 4.70 -18.81
CA GLN A 593 14.46 5.88 -18.29
C GLN A 593 14.66 7.14 -19.14
N ARG A 594 15.78 7.24 -19.87
CA ARG A 594 16.06 8.37 -20.77
C ARG A 594 15.31 8.27 -22.10
N LEU A 595 14.85 7.08 -22.49
CA LEU A 595 14.13 6.84 -23.75
C LEU A 595 12.63 7.17 -23.63
N GLY A 596 12.11 7.29 -22.41
CA GLY A 596 10.70 7.60 -22.13
C GLY A 596 9.91 6.37 -21.69
N SER A 597 8.60 6.56 -21.45
CA SER A 597 7.74 5.52 -20.84
C SER A 597 7.33 4.39 -21.78
N HIS A 598 7.51 4.56 -23.09
CA HIS A 598 7.21 3.54 -24.09
C HIS A 598 8.12 3.71 -25.29
N LEU A 599 8.55 2.59 -25.87
CA LEU A 599 9.35 2.53 -27.08
C LEU A 599 9.07 1.20 -27.78
N ASP A 600 8.83 1.24 -29.08
CA ASP A 600 8.77 0.03 -29.91
C ASP A 600 9.80 0.18 -31.02
N SER A 601 10.84 -0.65 -30.99
CA SER A 601 11.93 -0.64 -31.95
C SER A 601 12.45 -2.06 -32.17
N PRO A 602 13.14 -2.34 -33.29
CA PRO A 602 13.65 -3.68 -33.59
C PRO A 602 14.64 -4.26 -32.56
N LEU A 603 15.28 -3.42 -31.74
CA LEU A 603 16.29 -3.83 -30.75
C LEU A 603 15.82 -3.70 -29.30
N LEU A 604 14.67 -3.06 -29.07
CA LEU A 604 14.22 -2.73 -27.72
C LEU A 604 12.74 -2.39 -27.72
N GLN A 605 12.00 -3.09 -26.87
CA GLN A 605 10.63 -2.77 -26.52
C GLN A 605 10.52 -2.35 -25.05
N ILE A 606 9.92 -1.20 -24.80
CA ILE A 606 9.62 -0.69 -23.46
C ILE A 606 8.11 -0.66 -23.29
N ILE A 607 7.60 -1.52 -22.41
CA ILE A 607 6.19 -1.58 -22.01
C ILE A 607 6.11 -1.17 -20.53
N PRO A 608 5.51 -0.01 -20.19
CA PRO A 608 5.63 0.57 -18.86
C PRO A 608 4.99 -0.30 -17.76
N GLU A 609 3.92 -1.02 -18.07
CA GLU A 609 3.22 -1.93 -17.16
C GLU A 609 4.10 -3.15 -16.80
N GLN A 610 4.89 -3.66 -17.76
CA GLN A 610 5.84 -4.76 -17.50
C GLN A 610 7.01 -4.31 -16.63
N ARG A 611 7.35 -3.02 -16.67
CA ARG A 611 8.42 -2.41 -15.87
C ARG A 611 7.98 -1.92 -14.49
N GLY A 612 6.68 -1.86 -14.23
CA GLY A 612 6.12 -1.21 -13.03
C GLY A 612 6.21 0.31 -13.05
N TRP A 613 6.44 0.92 -14.21
CA TRP A 613 6.52 2.38 -14.36
C TRP A 613 5.14 3.04 -14.45
N TYR A 614 4.12 2.25 -14.82
CA TYR A 614 2.73 2.66 -14.87
C TYR A 614 1.85 1.54 -14.32
N GLU A 615 0.83 1.95 -13.58
CA GLU A 615 -0.19 1.07 -12.99
C GLU A 615 -1.52 1.80 -13.14
N TYR A 616 -2.56 1.09 -13.55
CA TYR A 616 -3.91 1.63 -13.60
C TYR A 616 -4.52 1.76 -12.20
N LEU A 617 -5.06 2.94 -11.90
CA LEU A 617 -5.74 3.24 -10.64
C LEU A 617 -7.19 3.62 -10.85
N GLU A 618 -8.09 3.08 -10.02
CA GLU A 618 -9.48 3.50 -9.90
C GLU A 618 -9.68 4.45 -8.73
N TYR A 619 -10.63 5.37 -8.87
CA TYR A 619 -10.99 6.37 -7.87
C TYR A 619 -12.46 6.20 -7.48
N ARG A 620 -12.71 5.87 -6.22
CA ARG A 620 -14.08 5.78 -5.67
C ARG A 620 -14.11 5.94 -4.15
N PRO A 621 -15.14 6.61 -3.58
CA PRO A 621 -16.11 7.45 -4.29
C PRO A 621 -15.43 8.73 -4.82
N LEU A 622 -15.79 9.21 -6.01
CA LEU A 622 -15.32 10.49 -6.53
C LEU A 622 -16.52 11.30 -7.05
N VAL A 623 -16.76 12.46 -6.45
CA VAL A 623 -17.77 13.42 -6.91
C VAL A 623 -17.06 14.66 -7.44
N VAL A 624 -17.32 15.01 -8.70
CA VAL A 624 -16.71 16.17 -9.34
C VAL A 624 -17.37 17.43 -8.81
N ALA A 625 -16.59 18.35 -8.24
CA ALA A 625 -17.12 19.60 -7.70
C ALA A 625 -17.68 20.55 -8.79
N ARG A 626 -17.25 20.40 -10.05
CA ARG A 626 -17.66 21.25 -11.18
C ARG A 626 -17.71 20.48 -12.50
N ALA A 627 -18.82 20.59 -13.21
CA ALA A 627 -19.01 19.99 -14.54
C ALA A 627 -18.49 20.88 -15.70
N HIS A 628 -18.53 22.21 -15.53
CA HIS A 628 -18.22 23.17 -16.60
C HIS A 628 -16.81 23.76 -16.47
N ARG A 629 -16.19 24.05 -17.61
CA ARG A 629 -14.85 24.66 -17.72
C ARG A 629 -14.89 26.09 -17.15
N LEU A 630 -13.97 26.40 -16.22
CA LEU A 630 -13.73 27.76 -15.75
C LEU A 630 -12.51 28.33 -16.49
N GLY A 631 -12.72 29.31 -17.36
CA GLY A 631 -11.63 29.97 -18.09
C GLY A 631 -11.08 29.20 -19.30
N ALA A 632 -9.92 29.62 -19.78
CA ALA A 632 -9.34 29.16 -21.05
C ALA A 632 -8.64 27.80 -20.97
N GLN A 633 -8.59 27.12 -19.83
CA GLN A 633 -8.02 25.78 -19.68
C GLN A 633 -8.94 24.88 -18.86
N ARG A 634 -8.87 23.57 -19.08
CA ARG A 634 -9.58 22.58 -18.24
C ARG A 634 -8.66 22.23 -17.07
N GLU A 635 -9.22 22.20 -15.87
CA GLU A 635 -8.47 21.87 -14.66
C GLU A 635 -9.10 20.67 -13.95
N ILE A 636 -8.25 19.70 -13.57
CA ILE A 636 -8.63 18.56 -12.72
C ILE A 636 -8.33 18.96 -11.27
N LEU A 637 -9.38 19.19 -10.47
CA LEU A 637 -9.26 19.71 -9.10
C LEU A 637 -8.71 18.68 -8.10
N ASN A 638 -8.97 17.39 -8.31
CA ASN A 638 -8.38 16.33 -7.50
C ASN A 638 -6.93 16.11 -7.94
N ASN A 639 -5.97 16.50 -7.11
CA ASN A 639 -4.53 16.44 -7.42
C ASN A 639 -4.06 15.01 -7.75
N ARG A 640 -4.53 13.98 -7.01
CA ARG A 640 -4.13 12.60 -7.25
C ARG A 640 -4.65 12.06 -8.58
N LEU A 641 -5.92 12.30 -8.89
CA LEU A 641 -6.49 11.99 -10.21
C LEU A 641 -5.75 12.73 -11.33
N ARG A 642 -5.41 14.01 -11.11
CA ARG A 642 -4.66 14.81 -12.09
C ARG A 642 -3.30 14.19 -12.37
N GLU A 643 -2.56 13.82 -11.33
CA GLU A 643 -1.25 13.17 -11.45
C GLU A 643 -1.35 11.86 -12.22
N GLN A 644 -2.31 10.99 -11.88
CA GLN A 644 -2.51 9.72 -12.56
C GLN A 644 -2.95 9.89 -14.02
N TYR A 645 -3.86 10.83 -14.30
CA TYR A 645 -4.23 11.17 -15.68
C TYR A 645 -3.03 11.66 -16.49
N LEU A 646 -2.18 12.52 -15.91
CA LEU A 646 -0.97 12.99 -16.57
C LEU A 646 0.06 11.88 -16.77
N ARG A 647 0.16 10.90 -15.88
CA ARG A 647 0.98 9.69 -16.08
C ARG A 647 0.50 8.91 -17.30
N LEU A 648 -0.80 8.65 -17.43
CA LEU A 648 -1.36 8.02 -18.63
C LEU A 648 -1.08 8.87 -19.88
N MET A 649 -1.29 10.19 -19.82
CA MET A 649 -1.02 11.08 -20.97
C MET A 649 0.45 11.03 -21.41
N ARG A 650 1.40 10.92 -20.48
CA ARG A 650 2.81 10.73 -20.81
C ARG A 650 3.05 9.40 -21.51
N VAL A 651 2.44 8.30 -21.05
CA VAL A 651 2.52 7.00 -21.72
C VAL A 651 2.00 7.10 -23.16
N LEU A 652 0.79 7.64 -23.33
CA LEU A 652 0.16 7.77 -24.65
C LEU A 652 0.92 8.72 -25.58
N ALA A 653 1.59 9.74 -25.05
CA ALA A 653 2.39 10.67 -25.86
C ALA A 653 3.62 10.01 -26.51
N HIS A 654 4.11 8.89 -25.96
CA HIS A 654 5.22 8.11 -26.52
C HIS A 654 4.73 6.95 -27.42
N GLN A 655 3.44 6.91 -27.76
CA GLN A 655 2.83 5.87 -28.57
C GLN A 655 2.27 6.44 -29.87
N ALA A 656 2.52 5.75 -30.98
CA ALA A 656 1.88 6.08 -32.25
C ALA A 656 0.40 5.65 -32.28
N VAL A 657 0.07 4.56 -31.59
CA VAL A 657 -1.27 3.96 -31.53
C VAL A 657 -1.63 3.67 -30.08
N ILE A 658 -2.81 4.14 -29.66
CA ILE A 658 -3.35 3.86 -28.32
C ILE A 658 -4.00 2.47 -28.33
N ALA A 659 -3.51 1.57 -27.49
CA ALA A 659 -4.02 0.21 -27.34
C ALA A 659 -5.49 0.19 -26.84
N PRO A 660 -6.28 -0.86 -27.15
CA PRO A 660 -7.68 -0.96 -26.71
C PRO A 660 -7.86 -0.82 -25.18
N ALA A 661 -7.02 -1.49 -24.38
CA ALA A 661 -7.05 -1.42 -22.93
C ALA A 661 -6.76 0.00 -22.41
N GLN A 662 -5.73 0.67 -22.93
CA GLN A 662 -5.39 2.05 -22.56
C GLN A 662 -6.48 3.05 -22.99
N ARG A 663 -7.22 2.75 -24.07
CA ARG A 663 -8.38 3.55 -24.49
C ARG A 663 -9.56 3.39 -23.54
N LEU A 664 -9.75 2.21 -22.95
CA LEU A 664 -10.72 1.98 -21.89
C LEU A 664 -10.36 2.80 -20.63
N GLN A 665 -9.10 2.73 -20.20
CA GLN A 665 -8.58 3.56 -19.09
C GLN A 665 -8.77 5.06 -19.33
N LEU A 666 -8.46 5.53 -20.55
CA LEU A 666 -8.66 6.92 -20.96
C LEU A 666 -10.13 7.32 -20.87
N SER A 667 -11.03 6.47 -21.36
CA SER A 667 -12.47 6.73 -21.32
C SER A 667 -12.96 6.79 -19.87
N TYR A 668 -12.47 5.91 -18.99
CA TYR A 668 -12.75 5.94 -17.55
C TYR A 668 -12.31 7.26 -16.91
N TYR A 669 -11.07 7.71 -17.13
CA TYR A 669 -10.60 8.97 -16.56
C TYR A 669 -11.33 10.20 -17.14
N MET A 670 -11.83 10.13 -18.36
CA MET A 670 -12.71 11.16 -18.92
C MET A 670 -14.08 11.18 -18.22
N LEU A 671 -14.64 10.01 -17.88
CA LEU A 671 -15.88 9.93 -17.08
C LEU A 671 -15.70 10.57 -15.69
N LEU A 672 -14.59 10.30 -15.02
CA LEU A 672 -14.25 10.95 -13.74
C LEU A 672 -14.11 12.48 -13.83
N GLN A 673 -13.94 13.03 -15.04
CA GLN A 673 -13.88 14.47 -15.31
C GLN A 673 -15.21 15.03 -15.84
N ASN A 674 -16.28 14.22 -15.86
CA ASN A 674 -17.57 14.53 -16.48
C ASN A 674 -17.47 14.88 -17.99
N ARG A 675 -16.46 14.33 -18.69
CA ARG A 675 -16.25 14.53 -20.15
C ARG A 675 -16.97 13.44 -20.95
N ILE A 676 -18.29 13.33 -20.75
CA ILE A 676 -19.10 12.20 -21.22
C ILE A 676 -19.02 12.00 -22.75
N ALA A 677 -19.15 13.07 -23.54
CA ALA A 677 -19.10 12.97 -25.01
C ALA A 677 -17.74 12.46 -25.52
N GLU A 678 -16.65 12.91 -24.92
CA GLU A 678 -15.29 12.47 -25.27
C GLU A 678 -15.07 11.01 -24.85
N ALA A 679 -15.53 10.63 -23.65
CA ALA A 679 -15.50 9.25 -23.19
C ALA A 679 -16.27 8.32 -24.15
N ILE A 680 -17.46 8.71 -24.62
CA ILE A 680 -18.24 7.96 -25.61
C ILE A 680 -17.44 7.78 -26.92
N GLN A 681 -16.78 8.84 -27.40
CA GLN A 681 -16.00 8.80 -28.63
C GLN A 681 -14.80 7.85 -28.54
N HIS A 682 -14.07 7.88 -27.42
CA HIS A 682 -12.93 7.00 -27.21
C HIS A 682 -13.38 5.55 -26.97
N PHE A 683 -14.40 5.34 -26.14
CA PHE A 683 -14.95 4.01 -25.87
C PHE A 683 -15.48 3.32 -27.14
N GLY A 684 -16.16 4.05 -28.03
CA GLY A 684 -16.69 3.50 -29.29
C GLY A 684 -15.64 3.00 -30.29
N ARG A 685 -14.34 3.23 -30.03
CA ARG A 685 -13.23 2.69 -30.83
C ARG A 685 -12.60 1.44 -30.20
N VAL A 686 -13.12 0.98 -29.06
CA VAL A 686 -12.67 -0.25 -28.40
C VAL A 686 -13.51 -1.40 -28.92
N ASP A 687 -12.86 -2.41 -29.48
CA ASP A 687 -13.54 -3.66 -29.85
C ASP A 687 -13.65 -4.55 -28.61
N ARG A 688 -14.89 -4.85 -28.21
CA ARG A 688 -15.21 -5.74 -27.08
C ARG A 688 -14.49 -7.09 -27.17
N GLN A 689 -14.29 -7.64 -28.36
CA GLN A 689 -13.66 -8.97 -28.53
C GLN A 689 -12.16 -8.96 -28.19
N THR A 690 -11.53 -7.77 -28.18
CA THR A 690 -10.10 -7.60 -27.92
C THR A 690 -9.79 -7.32 -26.45
N ILE A 691 -10.81 -7.24 -25.59
CA ILE A 691 -10.68 -6.87 -24.18
C ILE A 691 -10.86 -8.10 -23.29
N GLU A 692 -9.83 -8.42 -22.51
CA GLU A 692 -9.87 -9.51 -21.51
C GLU A 692 -10.74 -9.19 -20.27
N PRO A 693 -10.74 -7.97 -19.68
CA PRO A 693 -11.67 -7.61 -18.60
C PRO A 693 -13.06 -7.27 -19.15
N VAL A 694 -13.75 -8.29 -19.65
CA VAL A 694 -15.06 -8.15 -20.30
C VAL A 694 -16.09 -7.54 -19.35
N ALA A 695 -16.08 -7.91 -18.07
CA ALA A 695 -17.00 -7.33 -17.08
C ALA A 695 -16.81 -5.81 -16.92
N SER A 696 -15.57 -5.33 -16.85
CA SER A 696 -15.27 -3.90 -16.73
C SER A 696 -15.67 -3.13 -18.00
N TYR A 697 -15.46 -3.72 -19.18
CA TYR A 697 -15.94 -3.16 -20.44
C TYR A 697 -17.48 -3.08 -20.46
N ASP A 698 -18.17 -4.19 -20.15
CA ASP A 698 -19.63 -4.28 -20.21
C ASP A 698 -20.29 -3.37 -19.17
N TYR A 699 -19.68 -3.20 -17.99
CA TYR A 699 -20.14 -2.23 -17.00
C TYR A 699 -20.05 -0.80 -17.53
N MET A 700 -18.91 -0.44 -18.13
CA MET A 700 -18.72 0.87 -18.73
C MET A 700 -19.67 1.10 -19.92
N ASP A 701 -19.93 0.08 -20.73
CA ASP A 701 -20.90 0.14 -21.84
C ASP A 701 -22.33 0.34 -21.31
N ALA A 702 -22.71 -0.39 -20.25
CA ALA A 702 -24.02 -0.23 -19.61
C ALA A 702 -24.18 1.19 -19.06
N TYR A 703 -23.15 1.73 -18.41
CA TYR A 703 -23.12 3.11 -17.92
C TYR A 703 -23.26 4.13 -19.06
N LEU A 704 -22.47 4.00 -20.13
CA LEU A 704 -22.51 4.90 -21.28
C LEU A 704 -23.81 4.77 -22.09
N ALA A 705 -24.42 3.58 -22.15
CA ALA A 705 -25.69 3.35 -22.80
C ALA A 705 -26.82 4.17 -22.15
N MET A 706 -26.81 4.33 -20.81
CA MET A 706 -27.74 5.23 -20.12
C MET A 706 -27.59 6.69 -20.56
N TYR A 707 -26.36 7.18 -20.77
CA TYR A 707 -26.12 8.54 -21.30
C TYR A 707 -26.50 8.71 -22.78
N ARG A 708 -26.47 7.63 -23.56
CA ARG A 708 -26.93 7.61 -24.95
C ARG A 708 -28.45 7.45 -25.07
N GLY A 709 -29.15 7.17 -23.97
CA GLY A 709 -30.58 6.85 -23.96
C GLY A 709 -30.93 5.42 -24.38
N ASP A 710 -29.95 4.53 -24.52
CA ASP A 710 -30.15 3.11 -24.86
C ASP A 710 -30.32 2.27 -23.58
N TYR A 711 -31.48 2.47 -22.92
CA TYR A 711 -31.79 1.83 -21.64
C TYR A 711 -31.99 0.31 -21.75
N GLU A 712 -32.41 -0.20 -22.92
CA GLU A 712 -32.55 -1.63 -23.15
C GLU A 712 -31.19 -2.33 -23.17
N ARG A 713 -30.19 -1.74 -23.85
CA ARG A 713 -28.82 -2.27 -23.82
C ARG A 713 -28.25 -2.27 -22.42
N ALA A 714 -28.40 -1.16 -21.67
CA ALA A 714 -27.96 -1.08 -20.29
C ALA A 714 -28.59 -2.18 -19.42
N GLY A 715 -29.88 -2.44 -19.61
CA GLY A 715 -30.59 -3.51 -18.91
C GLY A 715 -30.07 -4.92 -19.26
N ARG A 716 -29.96 -5.25 -20.56
CA ARG A 716 -29.45 -6.56 -21.00
C ARG A 716 -28.05 -6.85 -20.44
N LEU A 717 -27.18 -5.84 -20.43
CA LEU A 717 -25.84 -5.95 -19.84
C LEU A 717 -25.92 -6.17 -18.33
N ALA A 718 -26.75 -5.41 -17.60
CA ALA A 718 -26.91 -5.60 -16.16
C ALA A 718 -27.42 -7.00 -15.78
N ASP A 719 -28.37 -7.55 -16.53
CA ASP A 719 -28.92 -8.89 -16.26
C ASP A 719 -27.91 -10.01 -16.52
N ALA A 720 -27.01 -9.83 -17.49
CA ALA A 720 -25.98 -10.82 -17.80
C ALA A 720 -25.00 -11.08 -16.63
N TYR A 721 -24.93 -10.16 -15.67
CA TYR A 721 -24.01 -10.20 -14.53
C TYR A 721 -24.72 -10.38 -13.17
N SER A 722 -26.02 -10.69 -13.14
CA SER A 722 -26.78 -10.88 -11.89
C SER A 722 -26.21 -11.99 -11.01
N ASP A 723 -25.70 -13.06 -11.62
CA ASP A 723 -25.17 -14.24 -10.94
C ASP A 723 -23.63 -14.30 -10.95
N HIS A 724 -22.95 -13.17 -11.23
CA HIS A 724 -21.50 -13.13 -11.33
C HIS A 724 -20.83 -13.57 -10.00
N PRO A 725 -19.75 -14.38 -9.95
CA PRO A 725 -19.20 -14.89 -8.69
C PRO A 725 -18.71 -13.83 -7.69
N SER A 726 -18.14 -12.72 -8.19
CA SER A 726 -17.69 -11.58 -7.36
C SER A 726 -18.88 -10.77 -6.82
N PRO A 727 -19.02 -10.62 -5.49
CA PRO A 727 -20.02 -9.75 -4.86
C PRO A 727 -19.93 -8.30 -5.35
N ARG A 728 -18.71 -7.74 -5.44
CA ARG A 728 -18.48 -6.38 -5.95
C ARG A 728 -19.04 -6.18 -7.36
N GLN A 729 -18.76 -7.10 -8.28
CA GLN A 729 -19.23 -7.00 -9.66
C GLN A 729 -20.76 -7.09 -9.75
N ARG A 730 -21.38 -8.06 -9.04
CA ARG A 730 -22.86 -8.14 -8.96
C ARG A 730 -23.46 -6.83 -8.46
N ALA A 731 -22.90 -6.26 -7.40
CA ALA A 731 -23.38 -5.01 -6.83
C ALA A 731 -23.30 -3.86 -7.83
N MET A 732 -22.21 -3.74 -8.59
CA MET A 732 -22.08 -2.69 -9.62
C MET A 732 -23.15 -2.79 -10.71
N PHE A 733 -23.40 -3.98 -11.27
CA PHE A 733 -24.44 -4.15 -12.28
C PHE A 733 -25.86 -4.05 -11.71
N ALA A 734 -26.07 -4.49 -10.47
CA ALA A 734 -27.33 -4.31 -9.76
C ALA A 734 -27.68 -2.81 -9.59
N GLN A 735 -26.68 -1.93 -9.40
CA GLN A 735 -26.91 -0.48 -9.38
C GLN A 735 -27.43 0.06 -10.72
N VAL A 736 -26.91 -0.44 -11.85
CA VAL A 736 -27.41 -0.06 -13.17
C VAL A 736 -28.86 -0.49 -13.31
N ARG A 737 -29.17 -1.76 -12.99
CA ARG A 737 -30.54 -2.29 -13.01
C ARG A 737 -31.48 -1.46 -12.13
N MET A 738 -31.07 -1.14 -10.91
CA MET A 738 -31.83 -0.32 -9.97
C MET A 738 -32.16 1.07 -10.55
N GLN A 739 -31.21 1.76 -11.18
CA GLN A 739 -31.46 3.06 -11.80
C GLN A 739 -32.46 2.98 -12.97
N LEU A 740 -32.41 1.89 -13.75
CA LEU A 740 -33.34 1.65 -14.86
C LEU A 740 -34.76 1.36 -14.35
N ASP A 741 -34.88 0.57 -13.28
CA ASP A 741 -36.17 0.25 -12.65
C ASP A 741 -36.78 1.50 -11.99
N GLN A 742 -35.96 2.31 -11.31
CA GLN A 742 -36.36 3.62 -10.78
C GLN A 742 -36.91 4.54 -11.87
N ARG A 743 -36.18 4.66 -12.99
CA ARG A 743 -36.62 5.44 -14.14
C ARG A 743 -37.95 4.94 -14.70
N ARG A 744 -38.12 3.62 -14.81
CA ARG A 744 -39.38 3.02 -15.28
C ARG A 744 -40.53 3.38 -14.35
N ALA A 745 -40.36 3.19 -13.04
CA ALA A 745 -41.37 3.52 -12.04
C ALA A 745 -41.77 5.01 -12.08
N LEU A 746 -40.79 5.92 -12.24
CA LEU A 746 -41.04 7.37 -12.39
C LEU A 746 -41.87 7.69 -13.64
N LEU A 747 -41.60 7.03 -14.77
CA LEU A 747 -42.40 7.21 -15.99
C LEU A 747 -43.83 6.65 -15.85
N GLU A 748 -44.01 5.65 -15.00
CA GLU A 748 -45.31 5.07 -14.65
C GLU A 748 -46.06 5.90 -13.57
N GLY A 749 -45.49 7.04 -13.14
CA GLY A 749 -46.10 7.96 -12.17
C GLY A 749 -45.85 7.61 -10.71
N THR A 750 -44.92 6.71 -10.42
CA THR A 750 -44.48 6.39 -9.05
C THR A 750 -43.63 7.53 -8.51
N GLU A 751 -43.88 7.97 -7.27
CA GLU A 751 -43.04 8.98 -6.62
C GLU A 751 -41.57 8.54 -6.52
N LEU A 752 -40.64 9.48 -6.67
CA LEU A 752 -39.18 9.25 -6.63
C LEU A 752 -38.75 8.48 -5.37
N ALA A 753 -39.40 8.73 -4.24
CA ALA A 753 -39.12 8.08 -2.97
C ALA A 753 -39.54 6.59 -2.96
N ALA A 754 -40.66 6.23 -3.60
CA ALA A 754 -41.11 4.84 -3.72
C ALA A 754 -40.35 4.07 -4.81
N ALA A 755 -39.96 4.75 -5.89
CA ALA A 755 -39.12 4.18 -6.94
C ALA A 755 -37.75 3.74 -6.39
N THR A 756 -37.21 4.46 -5.40
CA THR A 756 -35.91 4.16 -4.78
C THR A 756 -35.88 2.84 -3.98
N GLU A 757 -37.05 2.28 -3.60
CA GLU A 757 -37.15 1.05 -2.80
C GLU A 757 -37.19 -0.26 -3.64
N LEU A 758 -37.33 -0.18 -4.96
CA LEU A 758 -37.46 -1.35 -5.84
C LEU A 758 -36.10 -2.06 -6.06
N GLY A 759 -36.05 -3.38 -5.81
CA GLY A 759 -34.97 -4.28 -6.29
C GLY A 759 -33.84 -4.64 -5.32
N MET A 760 -33.99 -4.45 -4.00
CA MET A 760 -32.87 -4.68 -3.05
C MET A 760 -32.82 -6.09 -2.43
N ASP A 761 -31.74 -6.82 -2.71
CA ASP A 761 -31.27 -7.92 -1.86
C ASP A 761 -30.54 -7.37 -0.61
N PRO A 762 -30.81 -7.85 0.63
CA PRO A 762 -30.10 -7.46 1.84
C PRO A 762 -28.57 -7.57 1.80
N ALA A 763 -27.97 -8.48 1.02
CA ALA A 763 -26.51 -8.55 0.90
C ALA A 763 -25.94 -7.39 0.06
N SER A 764 -26.67 -6.97 -0.97
CA SER A 764 -26.30 -5.82 -1.83
C SER A 764 -26.42 -4.47 -1.08
N ARG A 765 -27.33 -4.37 -0.11
CA ARG A 765 -27.47 -3.22 0.80
C ARG A 765 -26.24 -2.95 1.65
N ALA A 766 -25.40 -3.95 1.94
CA ALA A 766 -24.23 -3.79 2.81
C ALA A 766 -23.00 -3.23 2.07
N LEU A 767 -22.90 -3.46 0.75
CA LEU A 767 -21.68 -3.22 -0.02
C LEU A 767 -21.70 -1.91 -0.83
N THR A 768 -22.88 -1.36 -1.15
CA THR A 768 -22.99 -0.12 -1.93
C THR A 768 -24.41 0.46 -1.80
N ASN A 769 -24.56 1.79 -1.67
CA ASN A 769 -25.82 2.54 -1.56
C ASN A 769 -26.53 2.62 -0.20
N GLN A 770 -25.94 2.19 0.93
CA GLN A 770 -26.53 2.50 2.26
C GLN A 770 -26.81 3.99 2.41
N ARG A 771 -25.86 4.82 1.98
CA ARG A 771 -25.95 6.27 2.09
C ARG A 771 -27.11 6.86 1.29
N GLU A 772 -27.23 6.55 0.00
CA GLU A 772 -28.25 7.14 -0.88
C GLU A 772 -29.65 6.67 -0.52
N VAL A 773 -29.81 5.38 -0.22
CA VAL A 773 -31.11 4.81 0.20
C VAL A 773 -31.53 5.40 1.55
N GLN A 774 -30.64 5.47 2.54
CA GLN A 774 -30.95 6.07 3.84
C GLN A 774 -31.19 7.58 3.73
N GLN A 775 -30.46 8.30 2.86
CA GLN A 775 -30.72 9.72 2.62
C GLN A 775 -32.02 9.96 1.89
N ALA A 776 -32.40 9.11 0.93
CA ALA A 776 -33.71 9.17 0.28
C ALA A 776 -34.85 8.86 1.26
N GLU A 777 -34.69 7.87 2.15
CA GLU A 777 -35.67 7.54 3.20
C GLU A 777 -35.79 8.67 4.24
N MET A 778 -34.66 9.28 4.63
CA MET A 778 -34.64 10.44 5.52
C MET A 778 -35.22 11.69 4.85
N ALA A 779 -34.92 11.92 3.57
CA ALA A 779 -35.54 13.00 2.79
C ALA A 779 -37.06 12.81 2.68
N ARG A 780 -37.52 11.56 2.45
CA ARG A 780 -38.95 11.23 2.46
C ARG A 780 -39.58 11.61 3.79
N ARG A 781 -39.00 11.19 4.92
CA ARG A 781 -39.61 11.44 6.25
C ARG A 781 -39.49 12.88 6.75
N ASN A 782 -38.61 13.69 6.16
CA ASN A 782 -38.40 15.04 6.61
C ASN A 782 -39.40 16.00 5.94
N PRO A 783 -39.91 17.00 6.70
CA PRO A 783 -40.72 18.06 6.13
C PRO A 783 -39.90 18.87 5.13
N ALA A 784 -40.50 19.28 4.02
CA ALA A 784 -39.93 20.26 3.10
C ALA A 784 -40.95 21.35 2.78
N LEU A 785 -40.44 22.57 2.60
CA LEU A 785 -41.21 23.78 2.33
C LEU A 785 -40.42 24.63 1.33
N GLU A 786 -41.06 24.97 0.22
CA GLU A 786 -40.57 25.94 -0.76
C GLU A 786 -41.65 26.97 -1.07
N LEU A 787 -41.24 28.21 -1.38
CA LEU A 787 -42.15 29.27 -1.80
C LEU A 787 -41.85 29.65 -3.24
N GLU A 788 -42.88 29.70 -4.06
CA GLU A 788 -42.81 30.12 -5.45
C GLU A 788 -43.82 31.25 -5.69
N GLN A 789 -43.41 32.28 -6.43
CA GLN A 789 -44.33 33.31 -6.89
C GLN A 789 -44.61 33.11 -8.38
N SER A 790 -45.84 32.73 -8.72
CA SER A 790 -46.25 32.45 -10.10
C SER A 790 -47.58 33.16 -10.42
N GLY A 791 -47.61 33.91 -11.53
CA GLY A 791 -48.81 34.62 -11.98
C GLY A 791 -49.37 35.66 -11.00
N GLY A 792 -48.53 36.26 -10.15
CA GLY A 792 -48.94 37.22 -9.12
C GLY A 792 -49.52 36.59 -7.85
N ARG A 793 -49.48 35.26 -7.72
CA ARG A 793 -49.86 34.53 -6.50
C ARG A 793 -48.62 33.93 -5.85
N LEU A 794 -48.64 33.84 -4.52
CA LEU A 794 -47.62 33.15 -3.75
C LEU A 794 -48.11 31.72 -3.47
N ILE A 795 -47.31 30.73 -3.84
CA ILE A 795 -47.62 29.30 -3.69
C ILE A 795 -46.57 28.70 -2.74
N ALA A 796 -47.01 28.01 -1.71
CA ALA A 796 -46.17 27.15 -0.89
C ALA A 796 -46.25 25.71 -1.38
N HIS A 797 -45.11 25.13 -1.76
CA HIS A 797 -44.97 23.71 -2.03
C HIS A 797 -44.60 22.99 -0.75
N LEU A 798 -45.34 21.94 -0.41
CA LEU A 798 -45.35 21.30 0.90
C LEU A 798 -45.10 19.80 0.75
N HIS A 799 -44.24 19.25 1.59
CA HIS A 799 -44.01 17.81 1.66
C HIS A 799 -43.87 17.40 3.13
N ASN A 800 -44.72 16.48 3.60
CA ASN A 800 -44.76 16.02 5.00
C ASN A 800 -44.86 17.15 6.04
N VAL A 801 -45.73 18.12 5.76
CA VAL A 801 -46.05 19.24 6.65
C VAL A 801 -47.52 19.20 7.02
N GLU A 802 -47.81 19.08 8.31
CA GLU A 802 -49.20 19.02 8.82
C GLU A 802 -49.78 20.41 9.08
N GLN A 803 -48.94 21.37 9.46
CA GLN A 803 -49.34 22.74 9.79
C GLN A 803 -48.26 23.73 9.34
N ILE A 804 -48.69 24.86 8.80
CA ILE A 804 -47.83 26.00 8.50
C ILE A 804 -48.28 27.25 9.26
N GLN A 805 -47.32 28.10 9.59
CA GLN A 805 -47.55 29.41 10.16
C GLN A 805 -47.03 30.47 9.19
N ILE A 806 -47.93 31.34 8.73
CA ILE A 806 -47.65 32.41 7.78
C ILE A 806 -47.58 33.73 8.55
N GLY A 807 -46.43 34.40 8.52
CA GLY A 807 -46.22 35.74 9.04
C GLY A 807 -46.12 36.75 7.90
N PHE A 808 -46.95 37.79 7.95
CA PHE A 808 -46.88 38.93 7.04
C PHE A 808 -46.19 40.09 7.74
N TYR A 809 -45.07 40.53 7.19
CA TYR A 809 -44.28 41.64 7.71
C TYR A 809 -44.40 42.81 6.75
N GLU A 810 -45.06 43.86 7.19
CA GLU A 810 -45.11 45.13 6.47
C GLU A 810 -43.72 45.73 6.42
N MET A 811 -43.24 45.99 5.21
CA MET A 811 -41.97 46.66 5.04
C MET A 811 -42.18 48.15 4.85
N ASP A 812 -41.51 48.95 5.68
CA ASP A 812 -41.24 50.34 5.36
C ASP A 812 -40.14 50.40 4.30
N VAL A 813 -40.57 50.43 3.04
CA VAL A 813 -39.69 50.42 1.87
C VAL A 813 -38.86 51.71 1.80
N GLU A 814 -39.37 52.83 2.34
CA GLU A 814 -38.61 54.08 2.39
C GLU A 814 -37.44 53.99 3.36
N LEU A 815 -37.68 53.43 4.55
CA LEU A 815 -36.64 53.24 5.56
C LEU A 815 -35.56 52.25 5.09
N LEU A 816 -35.95 51.14 4.46
CA LEU A 816 -35.02 50.16 3.92
C LEU A 816 -34.17 50.76 2.79
N PHE A 817 -34.81 51.47 1.86
CA PHE A 817 -34.14 52.16 0.76
C PHE A 817 -33.18 53.23 1.26
N SER A 818 -33.55 54.00 2.28
CA SER A 818 -32.69 55.05 2.84
C SER A 818 -31.44 54.51 3.56
N ARG A 819 -31.52 53.28 4.11
CA ARG A 819 -30.39 52.62 4.79
C ARG A 819 -29.49 51.85 3.82
N ARG A 820 -30.05 51.32 2.72
CA ARG A 820 -29.35 50.53 1.70
C ARG A 820 -29.95 50.76 0.31
N PRO A 821 -29.65 51.89 -0.34
CA PRO A 821 -30.31 52.29 -1.59
C PRO A 821 -29.95 51.41 -2.79
N PHE A 822 -28.84 50.68 -2.78
CA PHE A 822 -28.37 49.83 -3.89
C PHE A 822 -28.43 48.31 -3.59
N ALA A 823 -29.11 47.87 -2.52
CA ALA A 823 -29.20 46.45 -2.17
C ALA A 823 -30.16 45.66 -3.09
N THR A 824 -29.77 44.46 -3.49
CA THR A 824 -30.61 43.54 -4.27
C THR A 824 -31.71 42.93 -3.39
N THR A 825 -32.90 42.76 -3.96
CA THR A 825 -34.16 42.37 -3.30
C THR A 825 -34.12 41.05 -2.51
N GLN A 826 -33.08 40.21 -2.70
CA GLN A 826 -32.91 38.91 -2.03
C GLN A 826 -32.11 38.98 -0.71
N ASP A 827 -31.40 40.07 -0.43
CA ASP A 827 -30.49 40.21 0.74
C ASP A 827 -31.10 40.98 1.93
N ALA A 828 -32.42 41.19 1.94
CA ALA A 828 -33.09 41.86 3.04
C ALA A 828 -33.08 40.97 4.30
N ALA A 829 -32.07 41.19 5.17
CA ALA A 829 -32.04 40.61 6.51
C ALA A 829 -33.34 40.94 7.26
N ALA A 830 -33.87 39.97 8.02
CA ALA A 830 -35.11 40.12 8.75
C ALA A 830 -35.09 41.38 9.63
N PRO A 831 -36.08 42.27 9.53
CA PRO A 831 -36.27 43.27 10.57
C PRO A 831 -36.60 42.53 11.88
N ILE A 832 -35.95 42.89 13.00
CA ILE A 832 -36.27 42.39 14.35
C ILE A 832 -37.60 43.03 14.79
N VAL A 833 -38.69 42.61 14.14
CA VAL A 833 -40.04 43.19 14.31
C VAL A 833 -41.05 42.05 14.34
N GLN A 834 -42.14 42.21 15.12
CA GLN A 834 -43.22 41.22 15.15
C GLN A 834 -44.04 41.26 13.84
N PRO A 835 -44.58 40.12 13.36
CA PRO A 835 -45.40 40.11 12.15
C PRO A 835 -46.67 40.95 12.34
N ASN A 836 -47.02 41.74 11.34
CA ASN A 836 -48.23 42.58 11.32
C ASN A 836 -49.50 41.73 11.26
N HIS A 837 -49.42 40.56 10.63
CA HIS A 837 -50.49 39.59 10.61
C HIS A 837 -49.91 38.18 10.64
N ARG A 838 -50.59 37.27 11.34
CA ARG A 838 -50.18 35.86 11.46
C ARG A 838 -51.39 34.97 11.18
N VAL A 839 -51.19 33.98 10.32
CA VAL A 839 -52.20 32.99 9.96
C VAL A 839 -51.60 31.61 10.18
N GLU A 840 -52.34 30.73 10.86
CA GLU A 840 -52.02 29.31 10.95
C GLU A 840 -52.95 28.56 10.01
N VAL A 841 -52.39 27.67 9.19
CA VAL A 841 -53.14 26.88 8.21
C VAL A 841 -52.77 25.41 8.39
N ASP A 842 -53.79 24.56 8.55
CA ASP A 842 -53.63 23.11 8.53
C ASP A 842 -53.48 22.65 7.09
N THR A 843 -52.37 21.98 6.79
CA THR A 843 -51.98 21.56 5.44
C THR A 843 -52.01 20.04 5.27
N ILE A 844 -52.73 19.34 6.16
CA ILE A 844 -52.83 17.88 6.18
C ILE A 844 -53.29 17.37 4.80
N GLY A 845 -52.41 16.66 4.10
CA GLY A 845 -52.68 16.06 2.79
C GLY A 845 -52.62 17.02 1.60
N GLN A 846 -52.11 18.24 1.75
CA GLN A 846 -51.91 19.19 0.65
C GLN A 846 -50.45 19.23 0.20
N GLU A 847 -50.22 19.06 -1.11
CA GLU A 847 -48.88 19.19 -1.73
C GLU A 847 -48.52 20.63 -2.10
N SER A 848 -49.55 21.47 -2.30
CA SER A 848 -49.38 22.90 -2.55
C SER A 848 -50.53 23.71 -1.96
N LEU A 849 -50.20 24.91 -1.47
CA LEU A 849 -51.15 25.86 -0.93
C LEU A 849 -50.92 27.25 -1.54
N VAL A 850 -51.99 27.85 -2.07
CA VAL A 850 -51.96 29.26 -2.47
C VAL A 850 -52.11 30.13 -1.22
N ILE A 851 -51.16 31.03 -0.99
CA ILE A 851 -51.17 31.96 0.13
C ILE A 851 -51.93 33.21 -0.27
N ASP A 852 -53.13 33.38 0.28
CA ASP A 852 -53.92 34.58 0.12
C ASP A 852 -53.38 35.71 1.02
N ILE A 853 -53.14 36.87 0.43
CA ILE A 853 -52.73 38.07 1.17
C ILE A 853 -53.98 38.72 1.79
N PRO A 854 -54.01 38.94 3.12
CA PRO A 854 -55.15 39.55 3.79
C PRO A 854 -55.56 40.89 3.15
N PRO A 855 -56.86 41.21 3.03
CA PRO A 855 -57.34 42.42 2.36
C PRO A 855 -56.69 43.73 2.85
N GLN A 856 -56.32 43.80 4.13
CA GLN A 856 -55.68 44.97 4.74
C GLN A 856 -54.21 45.16 4.31
N LEU A 857 -53.61 44.16 3.67
CA LEU A 857 -52.20 44.11 3.31
C LEU A 857 -51.96 44.01 1.78
N GLN A 858 -53.02 43.91 0.97
CA GLN A 858 -52.92 43.68 -0.49
C GLN A 858 -52.22 44.79 -1.28
N HIS A 859 -52.19 46.02 -0.76
CA HIS A 859 -51.54 47.18 -1.39
C HIS A 859 -50.20 47.56 -0.74
N LYS A 860 -49.69 46.72 0.17
CA LYS A 860 -48.45 46.96 0.89
C LYS A 860 -47.35 46.02 0.41
N ASN A 861 -46.11 46.46 0.52
CA ASN A 861 -44.97 45.57 0.30
C ASN A 861 -44.74 44.72 1.55
N LEU A 862 -44.73 43.40 1.35
CA LEU A 862 -44.70 42.44 2.44
C LEU A 862 -43.51 41.50 2.27
N ILE A 863 -42.84 41.18 3.36
CA ILE A 863 -42.14 39.89 3.46
C ILE A 863 -43.16 38.90 4.00
N VAL A 864 -43.42 37.85 3.22
CA VAL A 864 -44.21 36.71 3.68
C VAL A 864 -43.24 35.65 4.15
N GLU A 865 -43.25 35.35 5.44
CA GLU A 865 -42.53 34.24 6.03
C GLU A 865 -43.48 33.07 6.26
N VAL A 866 -43.12 31.89 5.79
CA VAL A 866 -43.81 30.65 6.11
C VAL A 866 -42.89 29.79 6.96
N GLN A 867 -43.38 29.43 8.13
CA GLN A 867 -42.69 28.57 9.08
C GLN A 867 -43.43 27.24 9.21
N ALA A 868 -42.70 26.13 9.14
CA ALA A 868 -43.26 24.80 9.31
C ALA A 868 -42.18 23.83 9.81
N ALA A 869 -42.46 23.08 10.87
CA ALA A 869 -41.57 22.03 11.40
C ALA A 869 -40.08 22.42 11.52
N GLY A 870 -39.79 23.66 11.96
CA GLY A 870 -38.44 24.21 12.12
C GLY A 870 -37.80 24.78 10.85
N ILE A 871 -38.49 24.74 9.71
CA ILE A 871 -38.09 25.34 8.44
C ILE A 871 -38.79 26.69 8.29
N ALA A 872 -38.04 27.74 8.00
CA ALA A 872 -38.58 29.04 7.61
C ALA A 872 -38.19 29.36 6.16
N ARG A 873 -39.15 29.79 5.36
CA ARG A 873 -38.95 30.35 4.02
C ARG A 873 -39.56 31.73 3.95
N ARG A 874 -38.90 32.63 3.24
CA ARG A 874 -39.33 34.01 3.09
C ARG A 874 -39.39 34.35 1.62
N GLN A 875 -40.47 35.00 1.22
CA GLN A 875 -40.62 35.55 -0.10
C GLN A 875 -41.03 37.01 0.01
N LEU A 876 -40.36 37.87 -0.75
CA LEU A 876 -40.82 39.24 -0.90
C LEU A 876 -42.00 39.26 -1.86
N VAL A 877 -43.10 39.88 -1.42
CA VAL A 877 -44.27 40.14 -2.23
C VAL A 877 -44.42 41.65 -2.36
N THR A 878 -44.18 42.18 -3.55
CA THR A 878 -44.37 43.60 -3.85
C THR A 878 -45.73 43.81 -4.49
N ALA A 879 -46.46 44.82 -3.99
CA ALA A 879 -47.79 45.18 -4.46
C ALA A 879 -47.77 46.40 -5.40
N GLY A 880 -46.61 46.68 -6.02
CA GLY A 880 -46.43 47.88 -6.84
C GLY A 880 -47.32 47.87 -8.08
N GLN A 881 -48.30 48.76 -8.12
CA GLN A 881 -49.14 49.02 -9.30
C GLN A 881 -48.67 50.27 -10.06
N LEU A 882 -47.48 50.79 -9.71
CA LEU A 882 -46.83 51.86 -10.43
C LEU A 882 -46.07 51.33 -11.65
N ARG A 883 -46.36 51.90 -12.81
CA ARG A 883 -45.53 51.80 -14.00
C ARG A 883 -44.68 53.06 -14.11
N VAL A 884 -43.38 52.91 -13.85
CA VAL A 884 -42.40 53.99 -13.98
C VAL A 884 -41.60 53.79 -15.25
N VAL A 885 -41.50 54.85 -16.06
CA VAL A 885 -40.65 54.88 -17.25
C VAL A 885 -39.54 55.89 -17.01
N LEU A 886 -38.30 55.40 -17.04
CA LEU A 886 -37.09 56.22 -16.94
C LEU A 886 -36.68 56.70 -18.34
N VAL A 887 -36.44 58.00 -18.46
CA VAL A 887 -35.86 58.63 -19.65
C VAL A 887 -34.43 59.07 -19.29
N GLU A 888 -33.54 58.08 -19.21
CA GLU A 888 -32.17 58.25 -18.69
C GLU A 888 -31.36 59.38 -19.36
N PRO A 889 -31.36 59.57 -20.69
CA PRO A 889 -30.59 60.64 -21.33
C PRO A 889 -31.02 62.05 -20.93
N TYR A 890 -32.22 62.19 -20.36
CA TYR A 890 -32.76 63.48 -19.93
C TYR A 890 -32.93 63.58 -18.41
N GLY A 891 -32.55 62.54 -17.65
CA GLY A 891 -32.59 62.54 -16.18
C GLY A 891 -34.00 62.67 -15.60
N ARG A 892 -35.01 62.16 -16.31
CA ARG A 892 -36.42 62.29 -15.93
C ARG A 892 -37.10 60.95 -15.84
N LEU A 893 -38.10 60.88 -14.97
CA LEU A 893 -39.00 59.74 -14.88
C LEU A 893 -40.45 60.17 -15.08
N GLN A 894 -41.28 59.22 -15.51
CA GLN A 894 -42.74 59.36 -15.55
C GLN A 894 -43.40 58.18 -14.85
N VAL A 895 -44.37 58.47 -13.99
CA VAL A 895 -45.12 57.51 -13.19
C VAL A 895 -46.57 57.46 -13.66
N THR A 896 -47.07 56.25 -13.92
CA THR A 896 -48.45 55.97 -14.34
C THR A 896 -49.04 54.80 -13.55
N ASP A 897 -50.36 54.78 -13.33
CA ASP A 897 -51.06 53.60 -12.78
C ASP A 897 -51.02 52.48 -13.84
N ALA A 898 -50.49 51.31 -13.47
CA ALA A 898 -50.38 50.15 -14.34
C ALA A 898 -51.73 49.57 -14.79
N ARG A 899 -52.84 49.84 -14.07
CA ARG A 899 -54.20 49.37 -14.40
C ARG A 899 -54.91 50.26 -15.41
N GLY A 900 -54.75 51.57 -15.29
CA GLY A 900 -55.52 52.58 -16.04
C GLY A 900 -54.70 53.48 -16.97
N GLY A 901 -53.37 53.44 -16.88
CA GLY A 901 -52.44 54.27 -17.68
C GLY A 901 -52.45 55.76 -17.35
N GLN A 902 -53.17 56.19 -16.31
CA GLN A 902 -53.25 57.60 -15.93
C GLN A 902 -51.97 58.06 -15.20
N PRO A 903 -51.54 59.32 -15.37
CA PRO A 903 -50.41 59.87 -14.63
C PRO A 903 -50.67 59.92 -13.12
N VAL A 904 -49.68 59.52 -12.33
CA VAL A 904 -49.76 59.57 -10.85
C VAL A 904 -49.22 60.90 -10.37
N VAL A 905 -50.11 61.76 -9.88
CA VAL A 905 -49.79 63.11 -9.41
C VAL A 905 -49.45 63.08 -7.94
N GLY A 906 -48.31 63.66 -7.54
CA GLY A 906 -47.92 63.75 -6.14
C GLY A 906 -47.26 62.49 -5.56
N ALA A 907 -46.81 61.54 -6.39
CA ALA A 907 -46.01 60.41 -5.92
C ALA A 907 -44.64 60.92 -5.42
N TYR A 908 -44.23 60.52 -4.22
CA TYR A 908 -42.94 60.89 -3.64
C TYR A 908 -41.82 60.15 -4.36
N VAL A 909 -40.78 60.87 -4.75
CA VAL A 909 -39.58 60.33 -5.40
C VAL A 909 -38.37 60.65 -4.54
N LYS A 910 -37.59 59.63 -4.20
CA LYS A 910 -36.35 59.74 -3.42
C LYS A 910 -35.19 59.14 -4.20
N VAL A 911 -34.11 59.91 -4.37
CA VAL A 911 -32.97 59.58 -5.23
C VAL A 911 -31.69 59.55 -4.41
N TYR A 912 -30.96 58.45 -4.52
CA TYR A 912 -29.59 58.31 -4.04
C TYR A 912 -28.66 58.18 -5.24
N ALA A 913 -27.44 58.71 -5.09
CA ALA A 913 -26.39 58.59 -6.07
C ALA A 913 -25.22 57.79 -5.48
N ARG A 914 -24.67 56.89 -6.29
CA ARG A 914 -23.35 56.29 -6.06
C ARG A 914 -22.34 57.06 -6.88
N HIS A 915 -21.33 57.61 -6.20
CA HIS A 915 -20.27 58.39 -6.82
C HIS A 915 -19.11 57.48 -7.23
N ARG A 916 -18.25 57.96 -8.13
CA ARG A 916 -17.06 57.24 -8.63
C ARG A 916 -16.04 56.87 -7.53
N ASP A 917 -16.11 57.53 -6.37
CA ASP A 917 -15.30 57.22 -5.18
C ASP A 917 -15.89 56.07 -4.33
N GLY A 918 -17.01 55.49 -4.78
CA GLY A 918 -17.73 54.42 -4.09
C GLY A 918 -18.67 54.91 -2.98
N SER A 919 -18.76 56.22 -2.72
CA SER A 919 -19.68 56.75 -1.71
C SER A 919 -21.13 56.76 -2.21
N GLU A 920 -22.05 56.31 -1.34
CA GLU A 920 -23.49 56.33 -1.58
C GLU A 920 -24.12 57.45 -0.74
N LYS A 921 -24.71 58.45 -1.41
CA LYS A 921 -25.25 59.63 -0.74
C LYS A 921 -26.64 59.96 -1.27
N PHE A 922 -27.45 60.55 -0.40
CA PHE A 922 -28.72 61.14 -0.80
C PHE A 922 -28.45 62.24 -1.82
N PHE A 923 -29.18 62.21 -2.94
CA PHE A 923 -28.98 63.14 -4.05
C PHE A 923 -30.10 64.18 -4.12
N LYS A 924 -31.36 63.71 -4.21
CA LYS A 924 -32.53 64.58 -4.37
C LYS A 924 -33.82 63.85 -4.02
N ASP A 925 -34.82 64.57 -3.58
CA ASP A 925 -36.19 64.07 -3.48
C ASP A 925 -37.21 65.12 -3.93
N GLY A 926 -38.48 64.72 -4.02
CA GLY A 926 -39.61 65.58 -4.32
C GLY A 926 -40.82 64.78 -4.74
N TYR A 927 -41.75 65.42 -5.44
CA TYR A 927 -43.02 64.79 -5.83
C TYR A 927 -43.23 64.91 -7.34
N THR A 928 -43.91 63.92 -7.93
CA THR A 928 -44.30 63.99 -9.34
C THR A 928 -45.30 65.13 -9.58
N ASP A 929 -45.16 65.79 -10.73
CA ASP A 929 -46.06 66.87 -11.12
C ASP A 929 -47.43 66.36 -11.63
N LEU A 930 -48.30 67.27 -12.09
CA LEU A 930 -49.62 66.94 -12.66
C LEU A 930 -49.59 65.99 -13.88
N ARG A 931 -48.41 65.75 -14.47
CA ARG A 931 -48.18 64.85 -15.61
C ARG A 931 -47.52 63.54 -15.17
N GLY A 932 -47.36 63.34 -13.86
CA GLY A 932 -46.64 62.21 -13.27
C GLY A 932 -45.14 62.26 -13.50
N GLN A 933 -44.56 63.42 -13.84
CA GLN A 933 -43.14 63.55 -14.16
C GLN A 933 -42.31 64.06 -12.99
N PHE A 934 -41.06 63.60 -12.90
CA PHE A 934 -40.06 64.09 -11.96
C PHE A 934 -38.66 64.14 -12.59
N ASP A 935 -37.90 65.20 -12.29
CA ASP A 935 -36.49 65.36 -12.70
C ASP A 935 -35.58 64.90 -11.55
N TYR A 936 -34.98 63.73 -11.73
CA TYR A 936 -34.17 63.08 -10.72
C TYR A 936 -32.67 63.44 -10.78
N ALA A 937 -32.18 63.99 -11.91
CA ALA A 937 -30.75 64.20 -12.12
C ALA A 937 -30.28 65.66 -11.94
N THR A 938 -31.17 66.65 -12.09
CA THR A 938 -30.77 68.06 -12.08
C THR A 938 -30.67 68.63 -10.66
N LEU A 939 -29.47 69.11 -10.30
CA LEU A 939 -29.17 69.94 -9.13
C LEU A 939 -28.40 71.19 -9.57
N SER A 940 -28.52 72.30 -8.83
CA SER A 940 -27.75 73.54 -9.09
C SER A 940 -26.29 73.47 -8.60
N THR A 941 -25.73 72.26 -8.47
CA THR A 941 -24.38 71.96 -7.99
C THR A 941 -23.62 71.11 -9.01
N GLY A 942 -22.29 71.03 -8.90
CA GLY A 942 -21.45 70.16 -9.74
C GLY A 942 -21.50 68.67 -9.37
N ASP A 943 -22.40 68.27 -8.49
CA ASP A 943 -22.38 66.94 -7.85
C ASP A 943 -22.63 65.80 -8.87
N LEU A 944 -23.44 66.08 -9.90
CA LEU A 944 -23.77 65.17 -11.00
C LEU A 944 -22.53 64.66 -11.76
N ASP A 945 -21.45 65.44 -11.85
CA ASP A 945 -20.23 65.06 -12.60
C ASP A 945 -19.49 63.88 -11.97
N SER A 946 -19.74 63.63 -10.69
CA SER A 946 -19.11 62.57 -9.91
C SER A 946 -20.00 61.33 -9.75
N VAL A 947 -21.26 61.37 -10.22
CA VAL A 947 -22.22 60.26 -10.12
C VAL A 947 -21.92 59.20 -11.17
N GLU A 948 -21.95 57.94 -10.75
CA GLU A 948 -21.82 56.76 -11.61
C GLU A 948 -23.17 56.07 -11.82
N GLU A 949 -24.03 56.05 -10.80
CA GLU A 949 -25.33 55.39 -10.83
C GLU A 949 -26.32 56.06 -9.88
N PHE A 950 -27.59 56.11 -10.28
CA PHE A 950 -28.71 56.51 -9.43
C PHE A 950 -29.53 55.30 -8.99
N SER A 951 -29.98 55.34 -7.74
CA SER A 951 -31.07 54.51 -7.25
C SER A 951 -32.25 55.41 -6.90
N ILE A 952 -33.43 55.07 -7.41
CA ILE A 952 -34.62 55.92 -7.39
C ILE A 952 -35.77 55.12 -6.80
N LEU A 953 -36.30 55.59 -5.67
CA LEU A 953 -37.53 55.09 -5.07
C LEU A 953 -38.69 56.01 -5.46
N VAL A 954 -39.79 55.44 -5.94
CA VAL A 954 -41.07 56.12 -6.16
C VAL A 954 -42.09 55.51 -5.21
N LEU A 955 -42.81 56.35 -4.47
CA LEU A 955 -43.77 56.00 -3.43
C LEU A 955 -45.11 56.70 -3.67
N ASP A 956 -46.17 55.92 -3.67
CA ASP A 956 -47.55 56.41 -3.68
C ASP A 956 -48.35 55.70 -2.57
N GLU A 957 -49.22 56.43 -1.88
CA GLU A 957 -49.96 55.90 -0.72
C GLU A 957 -50.97 54.81 -1.10
N GLU A 958 -51.51 54.83 -2.33
CA GLU A 958 -52.53 53.87 -2.78
C GLU A 958 -51.97 52.83 -3.76
N LEU A 959 -50.99 53.20 -4.60
CA LEU A 959 -50.44 52.36 -5.67
C LEU A 959 -49.13 51.65 -5.30
N GLY A 960 -48.58 51.97 -4.12
CA GLY A 960 -47.43 51.31 -3.52
C GLY A 960 -46.06 51.75 -4.08
N PRO A 961 -44.95 51.17 -3.58
CA PRO A 961 -43.59 51.58 -3.95
C PRO A 961 -43.06 50.92 -5.23
N SER A 962 -42.13 51.59 -5.91
CA SER A 962 -41.28 50.96 -6.94
C SER A 962 -39.85 51.51 -6.87
N ILE A 963 -38.85 50.65 -7.06
CA ILE A 963 -37.42 51.01 -7.03
C ILE A 963 -36.81 50.78 -8.41
N HIS A 964 -36.04 51.73 -8.90
CA HIS A 964 -35.41 51.71 -10.22
C HIS A 964 -33.95 52.15 -10.12
N GLN A 965 -33.10 51.57 -10.95
CA GLN A 965 -31.73 52.03 -11.15
C GLN A 965 -31.63 52.73 -12.49
N ALA A 966 -30.86 53.83 -12.53
CA ALA A 966 -30.66 54.61 -13.74
C ALA A 966 -29.23 55.11 -13.82
N ARG A 967 -28.69 55.22 -15.04
CA ARG A 967 -27.40 55.88 -15.26
C ARG A 967 -27.56 57.41 -15.26
N PRO A 968 -26.51 58.17 -14.93
CA PRO A 968 -26.53 59.61 -15.11
C PRO A 968 -26.73 59.96 -16.59
N PRO A 969 -27.44 61.06 -16.91
CA PRO A 969 -27.61 61.52 -18.28
C PRO A 969 -26.26 61.68 -18.99
N ALA A 970 -26.15 61.15 -20.21
CA ALA A 970 -24.96 61.33 -21.03
C ALA A 970 -24.76 62.82 -21.35
N ARG A 971 -23.56 63.35 -21.08
CA ARG A 971 -23.13 64.69 -21.47
C ARG A 971 -22.25 64.66 -22.70
#